data_AF-A0A319ETR3-F1
#
_entry.id   AF-A0A319ETR3-F1
#
_cell.length_a   1.000
_cell.length_b   1.000
_cell.length_c   1.000
_cell.angle_alpha   90.00
_cell.angle_beta   90.00
_cell.angle_gamma   90.00
#
_symmetry.space_group_name_H-M   'P 1'
#
loop_
_entity.id
_entity.type
_entity.pdbx_description
1 polymer ?
#
loop_
_entity_poly.entity_id
_entity_poly.type
_entity_poly.pdbx_seq_one_letter_code
_entity_poly.pdbx_strand_id
1 'polypeptide(L)'
;MRLLSYTALLLSAGTLTFGAAVGGLIPGARVIPASDTAGLQAIGAQYGKYPDRQTVTIRASKNAADDVSADFLWGLQRANHGGRLLLKEGEKYVIGKKLDLTFLDDIEVQLEGEIQFTNNITYWQANNFYYSFQKSITFWRWGGQDIKIFGSGVLNGNGQKWYDEFAGMQILDPDNTFYRPILFLTDNATRVSVEGITQLNSPCWTNFFVRTNDISFDNVYIHAFSTNASSDPANTDGFDSLVVDNFSATNMRIDVGDDCFSPKSNTSNIFVQNMWCNNTHGVSMGSIGEYAGEMDFIENVYIENVTLLNGQNGARLKAWAGQNVGYGRMNNITYKNIQIQNTDAPIVLDQCYFDVNSTECAKYPSAVNITNVLFENVWGTSSGKDGKVVADLVCSPDAVCTNITLTNVNLTSPSGGTEIICNDIEGGIGMQCGSGKTTLLEHILQSADHGLRIAVIVNDMSSISHTKESLIQLQNGCICCTLRGDLLSELARLTTQDGVEYVVIESTGISEPMQVAETFTAEFSAAMLEAGGDSGLGLEGLDGESRRVVEDVVKQGGLSTLTTLDTTVTVLDAFNLHHNLHTAEFLSDRYGSGEIIPEDERTISDLMVDQIEFADVIVINKIDMVDQSVRDKIRTLIGLLNPVAKVLESKYSKIDVREVLGTGRFDFLRAASGAGWLRSLHEMGKVETANGVRMAPKPETLEYGINNFVYTARRPFHPRRLFALLYDKFILLQNAGGDDDEDDEDDEEEEEEEEVEEEDEDEEMIDLDQPTAETILANKRAHPILHSVLRSKGFFWLATRPYQFGEWSQAGAMLTLGCGGGWFAELPDEAWPEDSDVRKSITDDFQGEWGDRRQEIVFIGEGIDTVAITRLLDECLLDDGEMGQWEDIMRKKEVARVEKQEMMAEVWEDGWEDWPSLEKDEIEGMEGVEEGGKRKASEYLHGHNHNHHHGHAHAQKK
;
A
#
# COMPACT_ATOMS: atom_id res chain seq x y z
N MET A 1 46.59 19.42 49.59
CA MET A 1 47.39 19.68 50.80
C MET A 1 47.03 18.61 51.83
N ARG A 2 48.00 17.72 52.17
CA ARG A 2 47.95 16.57 53.12
C ARG A 2 47.03 15.39 52.69
N LEU A 3 47.47 14.21 52.21
CA LEU A 3 48.61 13.30 52.44
C LEU A 3 48.50 12.49 53.76
N LEU A 4 48.53 11.14 53.60
CA LEU A 4 48.61 10.01 54.57
C LEU A 4 47.25 9.37 54.94
N SER A 5 47.03 8.04 54.90
CA SER A 5 47.94 6.90 54.82
C SER A 5 47.21 5.65 54.28
N TYR A 6 47.91 4.86 53.45
CA TYR A 6 47.60 3.47 53.14
C TYR A 6 48.18 2.53 54.23
N THR A 7 47.67 1.29 54.25
CA THR A 7 48.16 0.04 54.91
C THR A 7 47.80 -0.24 56.38
N ALA A 8 46.88 -1.17 56.60
CA ALA A 8 47.13 -2.41 57.35
C ALA A 8 46.04 -3.47 57.05
N LEU A 9 46.50 -4.65 56.63
CA LEU A 9 45.78 -5.86 56.26
C LEU A 9 45.30 -6.67 57.49
N LEU A 10 44.28 -7.51 57.26
CA LEU A 10 44.03 -8.83 57.86
C LEU A 10 43.63 -8.92 59.34
N LEU A 11 42.34 -9.22 59.60
CA LEU A 11 41.87 -10.40 60.36
C LEU A 11 40.39 -10.23 60.77
N SER A 12 39.48 -10.74 59.95
CA SER A 12 38.27 -11.44 60.42
C SER A 12 37.55 -12.05 59.23
N ALA A 13 38.05 -13.19 58.76
CA ALA A 13 37.22 -14.16 58.05
C ALA A 13 36.25 -14.76 59.09
N GLY A 14 35.17 -14.03 59.35
CA GLY A 14 33.98 -14.57 59.98
C GLY A 14 33.04 -14.96 58.86
N THR A 15 32.98 -16.25 58.55
CA THR A 15 31.83 -16.85 57.88
C THR A 15 30.58 -16.49 58.68
N LEU A 16 29.88 -15.44 58.26
CA LEU A 16 28.50 -15.21 58.65
C LEU A 16 27.68 -16.29 57.95
N THR A 17 27.56 -17.43 58.61
CA THR A 17 26.45 -18.34 58.42
C THR A 17 25.16 -17.53 58.53
N PHE A 18 24.52 -17.22 57.39
CA PHE A 18 23.12 -16.80 57.34
C PHE A 18 22.24 -18.03 57.67
N GLY A 19 22.38 -18.53 58.89
CA GLY A 19 21.49 -19.47 59.54
C GLY A 19 20.88 -18.77 60.75
N ALA A 20 20.37 -17.56 60.56
CA ALA A 20 19.61 -16.86 61.59
C ALA A 20 18.15 -17.34 61.49
N ALA A 21 17.79 -18.19 62.44
CA ALA A 21 16.47 -18.79 62.65
C ALA A 21 15.29 -17.91 62.21
N VAL A 22 14.62 -18.31 61.13
CA VAL A 22 13.19 -18.03 60.95
C VAL A 22 12.50 -18.53 62.23
N GLY A 23 11.87 -17.62 62.99
CA GLY A 23 11.34 -17.90 64.32
C GLY A 23 10.33 -19.07 64.37
N GLY A 24 9.89 -19.42 65.59
CA GLY A 24 8.92 -20.49 65.81
C GLY A 24 7.66 -20.38 64.93
N LEU A 25 6.97 -21.51 64.76
CA LEU A 25 5.77 -21.64 63.92
C LEU A 25 4.73 -20.55 64.26
N ILE A 26 4.32 -19.76 63.27
CA ILE A 26 3.27 -18.74 63.46
C ILE A 26 1.88 -19.40 63.55
N PRO A 27 0.89 -18.77 64.22
CA PRO A 27 -0.45 -19.33 64.33
C PRO A 27 -1.10 -19.66 62.98
N GLY A 28 -1.58 -20.89 62.83
CA GLY A 28 -2.23 -21.37 61.60
C GLY A 28 -1.27 -21.85 60.52
N ALA A 29 0.04 -21.64 60.65
CA ALA A 29 1.02 -22.21 59.72
C ALA A 29 1.27 -23.69 59.99
N ARG A 30 1.70 -24.42 58.95
CA ARG A 30 2.15 -25.82 59.03
C ARG A 30 3.40 -26.00 58.19
N VAL A 31 4.26 -26.93 58.59
CA VAL A 31 5.43 -27.37 57.82
C VAL A 31 5.36 -28.88 57.68
N ILE A 32 5.26 -29.36 56.45
CA ILE A 32 5.13 -30.78 56.11
C ILE A 32 6.43 -31.23 55.42
N PRO A 33 7.13 -32.24 55.95
CA PRO A 33 8.35 -32.76 55.32
C PRO A 33 8.06 -33.37 53.94
N ALA A 34 9.02 -33.27 53.02
CA ALA A 34 8.95 -33.91 51.71
C ALA A 34 8.73 -35.45 51.79
N SER A 35 9.16 -36.07 52.88
CA SER A 35 8.97 -37.51 53.13
C SER A 35 7.55 -37.91 53.54
N ASP A 36 6.70 -36.96 53.94
CA ASP A 36 5.31 -37.20 54.34
C ASP A 36 4.37 -37.08 53.14
N THR A 37 4.46 -38.04 52.21
CA THR A 37 3.69 -38.05 50.96
C THR A 37 2.18 -38.04 51.19
N ALA A 38 1.68 -38.79 52.18
CA ALA A 38 0.27 -38.80 52.53
C ALA A 38 -0.20 -37.43 53.07
N GLY A 39 0.63 -36.77 53.90
CA GLY A 39 0.36 -35.43 54.40
C GLY A 39 0.35 -34.38 53.28
N LEU A 40 1.30 -34.45 52.35
CA LEU A 40 1.36 -33.57 51.18
C LEU A 40 0.15 -33.75 50.27
N GLN A 41 -0.22 -35.01 49.97
CA GLN A 41 -1.40 -35.32 49.16
C GLN A 41 -2.68 -34.79 49.81
N ALA A 42 -2.84 -34.93 51.13
CA ALA A 42 -4.03 -34.50 51.87
C ALA A 42 -4.27 -32.98 51.83
N ILE A 43 -3.23 -32.17 51.58
CA ILE A 43 -3.34 -30.72 51.47
C ILE A 43 -3.26 -30.21 50.03
N GLY A 44 -3.17 -31.09 49.03
CA GLY A 44 -3.01 -30.71 47.63
C GLY A 44 -1.61 -30.20 47.28
N ALA A 45 -0.59 -30.50 48.09
CA ALA A 45 0.78 -30.07 47.84
C ALA A 45 1.53 -30.93 46.81
N GLN A 46 0.93 -32.01 46.30
CA GLN A 46 1.54 -32.81 45.23
C GLN A 46 1.14 -32.24 43.88
N TYR A 47 2.11 -32.07 42.98
CA TYR A 47 1.89 -31.51 41.66
C TYR A 47 2.59 -32.38 40.62
N GLY A 48 1.86 -32.98 39.68
CA GLY A 48 2.38 -34.06 38.82
C GLY A 48 3.63 -33.69 37.99
N LYS A 49 3.82 -32.40 37.70
CA LYS A 49 4.98 -31.87 36.95
C LYS A 49 6.24 -31.69 37.80
N TYR A 50 6.12 -31.56 39.12
CA TYR A 50 7.22 -31.13 40.01
C TYR A 50 7.43 -32.09 41.19
N PRO A 51 8.68 -32.33 41.60
CA PRO A 51 8.97 -33.20 42.74
C PRO A 51 8.41 -32.62 44.04
N ASP A 52 8.14 -33.50 45.01
CA ASP A 52 7.71 -33.11 46.35
C ASP A 52 8.86 -32.38 47.10
N ARG A 53 8.53 -31.27 47.76
CA ARG A 53 9.43 -30.47 48.60
C ARG A 53 8.91 -30.37 50.03
N GLN A 54 9.72 -29.85 50.95
CA GLN A 54 9.21 -29.43 52.25
C GLN A 54 8.19 -28.32 52.01
N THR A 55 6.93 -28.57 52.37
CA THR A 55 5.83 -27.63 52.08
C THR A 55 5.43 -26.86 53.34
N VAL A 56 5.39 -25.55 53.22
CA VAL A 56 4.92 -24.59 54.21
C VAL A 56 3.53 -24.11 53.79
N THR A 57 2.59 -24.08 54.73
CA THR A 57 1.30 -23.39 54.55
C THR A 57 1.19 -22.26 55.56
N ILE A 58 0.45 -21.21 55.23
CA ILE A 58 0.11 -20.09 56.12
C ILE A 58 -1.40 -20.04 56.36
N ARG A 59 -1.87 -19.19 57.29
CA ARG A 59 -3.31 -18.96 57.46
C ARG A 59 -3.87 -18.19 56.26
N ALA A 60 -5.12 -18.46 55.90
CA ALA A 60 -5.89 -17.62 55.00
C ALA A 60 -6.40 -16.34 55.69
N SER A 61 -6.70 -15.32 54.89
CA SER A 61 -7.42 -14.13 55.33
C SER A 61 -8.88 -14.45 55.61
N LYS A 62 -9.41 -13.93 56.72
CA LYS A 62 -10.82 -14.11 57.11
C LYS A 62 -11.79 -13.24 56.30
N ASN A 63 -11.32 -12.12 55.78
CA ASN A 63 -12.08 -11.16 54.97
C ASN A 63 -11.11 -10.21 54.24
N ALA A 64 -11.66 -9.31 53.41
CA ALA A 64 -10.89 -8.37 52.60
C ALA A 64 -10.03 -7.35 53.38
N ALA A 65 -10.25 -7.20 54.70
CA ALA A 65 -9.46 -6.32 55.57
C ALA A 65 -8.43 -7.08 56.44
N ASP A 66 -8.43 -8.42 56.40
CA ASP A 66 -7.51 -9.26 57.18
C ASP A 66 -6.20 -9.47 56.42
N ASP A 67 -5.28 -8.52 56.58
CA ASP A 67 -3.95 -8.54 55.99
C ASP A 67 -3.10 -9.70 56.50
N VAL A 68 -2.49 -10.46 55.57
CA VAL A 68 -1.58 -11.58 55.83
C VAL A 68 -0.18 -11.33 55.28
N SER A 69 0.19 -10.07 54.96
CA SER A 69 1.50 -9.73 54.39
C SER A 69 2.68 -10.28 55.21
N ALA A 70 2.60 -10.20 56.55
CA ALA A 70 3.65 -10.71 57.43
C ALA A 70 3.69 -12.25 57.46
N ASP A 71 2.53 -12.90 57.43
CA ASP A 71 2.41 -14.36 57.35
C ASP A 71 3.00 -14.88 56.02
N PHE A 72 2.71 -14.20 54.92
CA PHE A 72 3.24 -14.53 53.58
C PHE A 72 4.77 -14.37 53.51
N LEU A 73 5.31 -13.26 54.01
CA LEU A 73 6.76 -13.05 54.11
C LEU A 73 7.43 -14.15 54.95
N TRP A 74 6.83 -14.50 56.09
CA TRP A 74 7.32 -15.59 56.93
C TRP A 74 7.28 -16.94 56.20
N GLY A 75 6.20 -17.20 55.45
CA GLY A 75 6.05 -18.41 54.64
C GLY A 75 7.16 -18.57 53.60
N LEU A 76 7.46 -17.50 52.86
CA LEU A 76 8.55 -17.48 51.90
C LEU A 76 9.91 -17.67 52.58
N GLN A 77 10.18 -16.95 53.67
CA GLN A 77 11.42 -17.13 54.44
C GLN A 77 11.59 -18.57 54.94
N ARG A 78 10.50 -19.22 55.35
CA ARG A 78 10.52 -20.58 55.88
C ARG A 78 10.69 -21.64 54.80
N ALA A 79 10.17 -21.37 53.59
CA ALA A 79 10.24 -22.24 52.42
C ALA A 79 11.49 -22.00 51.56
N ASN A 80 12.23 -20.92 51.77
CA ASN A 80 13.47 -20.62 51.04
C ASN A 80 14.49 -21.76 51.18
N HIS A 81 15.36 -21.92 50.18
CA HIS A 81 16.40 -22.96 50.10
C HIS A 81 15.85 -24.39 49.98
N GLY A 82 15.09 -24.64 48.91
CA GLY A 82 14.62 -25.96 48.49
C GLY A 82 13.23 -26.35 48.98
N GLY A 83 12.46 -25.41 49.53
CA GLY A 83 11.10 -25.64 50.00
C GLY A 83 10.01 -25.13 49.04
N ARG A 84 8.75 -25.32 49.45
CA ARG A 84 7.55 -24.89 48.76
C ARG A 84 6.62 -24.13 49.70
N LEU A 85 6.13 -22.97 49.31
CA LEU A 85 4.99 -22.31 49.95
C LEU A 85 3.71 -22.71 49.19
N LEU A 86 2.75 -23.34 49.86
CA LEU A 86 1.44 -23.65 49.30
C LEU A 86 0.40 -22.64 49.78
N LEU A 87 -0.29 -22.04 48.82
CA LEU A 87 -1.51 -21.27 49.00
C LEU A 87 -2.69 -22.08 48.46
N LYS A 88 -3.57 -22.51 49.35
CA LYS A 88 -4.54 -23.58 49.08
C LYS A 88 -5.74 -23.10 48.27
N GLU A 89 -6.30 -24.02 47.49
CA GLU A 89 -7.51 -23.84 46.72
C GLU A 89 -8.68 -23.35 47.61
N GLY A 90 -9.46 -22.41 47.09
CA GLY A 90 -10.61 -21.81 47.79
C GLY A 90 -10.25 -20.88 48.94
N GLU A 91 -8.96 -20.67 49.24
CA GLU A 91 -8.50 -19.73 50.25
C GLU A 91 -8.03 -18.40 49.63
N LYS A 92 -8.24 -17.31 50.36
CA LYS A 92 -7.82 -15.95 49.98
C LYS A 92 -6.73 -15.45 50.91
N TYR A 93 -5.71 -14.79 50.36
CA TYR A 93 -4.56 -14.23 51.06
C TYR A 93 -4.43 -12.75 50.69
N VAL A 94 -4.91 -11.88 51.58
CA VAL A 94 -4.92 -10.43 51.37
C VAL A 94 -3.56 -9.80 51.70
N ILE A 95 -2.97 -9.11 50.74
CA ILE A 95 -1.70 -8.40 50.89
C ILE A 95 -1.96 -6.89 50.98
N GLY A 96 -1.79 -6.34 52.18
CA GLY A 96 -2.00 -4.93 52.51
C GLY A 96 -0.72 -4.13 52.77
N LYS A 97 0.47 -4.75 52.73
CA LYS A 97 1.76 -4.11 52.97
C LYS A 97 2.74 -4.44 51.85
N LYS A 98 3.65 -3.49 51.57
CA LYS A 98 4.70 -3.71 50.58
C LYS A 98 5.67 -4.77 51.06
N LEU A 99 6.14 -5.63 50.15
CA LEU A 99 7.03 -6.74 50.46
C LEU A 99 8.32 -6.68 49.64
N ASP A 100 9.46 -6.74 50.32
CA ASP A 100 10.76 -6.90 49.69
C ASP A 100 11.15 -8.39 49.73
N LEU A 101 11.08 -9.04 48.57
CA LEU A 101 11.31 -10.47 48.37
C LEU A 101 12.59 -10.69 47.54
N THR A 102 13.58 -9.81 47.68
CA THR A 102 14.85 -9.88 46.92
C THR A 102 15.86 -10.90 47.47
N PHE A 103 15.46 -11.68 48.49
CA PHE A 103 16.32 -12.65 49.19
C PHE A 103 16.15 -14.11 48.72
N LEU A 104 15.32 -14.35 47.71
CA LEU A 104 14.86 -15.70 47.37
C LEU A 104 15.99 -16.53 46.72
N ASP A 105 16.06 -17.80 47.10
CA ASP A 105 17.09 -18.73 46.64
C ASP A 105 16.52 -20.15 46.67
N ASP A 106 16.27 -20.72 45.49
CA ASP A 106 15.64 -22.04 45.27
C ASP A 106 14.32 -22.20 46.03
N ILE A 107 13.24 -21.65 45.48
CA ILE A 107 11.92 -21.68 46.11
C ILE A 107 10.80 -21.98 45.13
N GLU A 108 9.80 -22.71 45.61
CA GLU A 108 8.54 -22.93 44.92
C GLU A 108 7.38 -22.22 45.63
N VAL A 109 6.51 -21.59 44.87
CA VAL A 109 5.22 -21.05 45.33
C VAL A 109 4.13 -21.75 44.54
N GLN A 110 3.44 -22.68 45.19
CA GLN A 110 2.26 -23.34 44.63
C GLN A 110 1.03 -22.51 44.97
N LEU A 111 0.51 -21.78 43.98
CA LEU A 111 -0.65 -20.90 44.08
C LEU A 111 -1.89 -21.60 43.52
N GLU A 112 -2.71 -22.18 44.40
CA GLU A 112 -4.03 -22.73 44.07
C GLU A 112 -5.18 -21.83 44.56
N GLY A 113 -4.92 -20.99 45.56
CA GLY A 113 -5.86 -20.00 46.08
C GLY A 113 -5.82 -18.65 45.35
N GLU A 114 -6.27 -17.60 46.03
CA GLU A 114 -6.22 -16.21 45.53
C GLU A 114 -5.32 -15.35 46.42
N ILE A 115 -4.27 -14.77 45.85
CA ILE A 115 -3.58 -13.62 46.44
C ILE A 115 -4.32 -12.37 45.99
N GLN A 116 -4.79 -11.52 46.91
CA GLN A 116 -5.47 -10.28 46.57
C GLN A 116 -4.80 -9.08 47.24
N PHE A 117 -4.38 -8.09 46.45
CA PHE A 117 -3.89 -6.83 47.00
C PHE A 117 -5.01 -5.94 47.51
N THR A 118 -4.75 -5.20 48.59
CA THR A 118 -5.68 -4.15 49.02
C THR A 118 -5.64 -2.98 48.04
N ASN A 119 -6.79 -2.35 47.77
CA ASN A 119 -6.89 -1.15 46.92
C ASN A 119 -6.81 0.16 47.75
N ASN A 120 -6.02 0.14 48.84
CA ASN A 120 -5.80 1.32 49.68
C ASN A 120 -4.82 2.28 49.01
N ILE A 121 -5.34 3.11 48.10
CA ILE A 121 -4.58 4.08 47.31
C ILE A 121 -3.71 4.97 48.20
N THR A 122 -4.27 5.55 49.26
CA THR A 122 -3.52 6.43 50.18
C THR A 122 -2.31 5.71 50.79
N TYR A 123 -2.47 4.43 51.17
CA TYR A 123 -1.37 3.65 51.70
C TYR A 123 -0.30 3.39 50.64
N TRP A 124 -0.69 2.93 49.45
CA TRP A 124 0.24 2.52 48.40
C TRP A 124 0.97 3.69 47.75
N GLN A 125 0.34 4.86 47.62
CA GLN A 125 1.02 6.10 47.22
C GLN A 125 2.16 6.46 48.20
N ALA A 126 1.96 6.24 49.50
CA ALA A 126 2.97 6.53 50.52
C ALA A 126 3.95 5.37 50.77
N ASN A 127 3.59 4.13 50.44
CA ASN A 127 4.32 2.92 50.82
C ASN A 127 4.45 1.96 49.64
N ASN A 128 5.33 2.29 48.71
CA ASN A 128 5.65 1.47 47.55
C ASN A 128 7.17 1.28 47.41
N PHE A 129 7.57 0.58 46.36
CA PHE A 129 8.89 0.66 45.77
C PHE A 129 8.79 1.46 44.47
N TYR A 130 9.62 2.49 44.35
CA TYR A 130 9.61 3.43 43.24
C TYR A 130 10.75 3.12 42.27
N TYR A 131 10.44 3.19 40.97
CA TYR A 131 11.39 3.08 39.87
C TYR A 131 11.31 4.35 39.03
N SER A 132 12.47 4.91 38.68
CA SER A 132 12.54 6.15 37.90
C SER A 132 12.12 5.94 36.44
N PHE A 133 12.33 4.75 35.90
CA PHE A 133 11.92 4.38 34.55
C PHE A 133 10.38 4.49 34.44
N GLN A 134 9.93 5.43 33.61
CA GLN A 134 8.53 5.81 33.41
C GLN A 134 7.74 6.03 34.73
N LYS A 135 8.43 6.50 35.78
CA LYS A 135 7.88 6.87 37.10
C LYS A 135 6.94 5.80 37.70
N SER A 136 7.33 4.54 37.64
CA SER A 136 6.49 3.41 38.08
C SER A 136 6.64 3.09 39.57
N ILE A 137 5.60 2.51 40.16
CA ILE A 137 5.63 1.94 41.52
C ILE A 137 5.18 0.48 41.52
N THR A 138 5.51 -0.29 42.56
CA THR A 138 5.03 -1.69 42.69
C THR A 138 4.64 -2.06 44.13
N PHE A 139 3.77 -3.05 44.27
CA PHE A 139 3.39 -3.65 45.55
C PHE A 139 4.55 -4.38 46.24
N TRP A 140 5.38 -5.07 45.47
CA TRP A 140 6.42 -5.97 45.97
C TRP A 140 7.54 -6.14 44.95
N ARG A 141 8.68 -6.69 45.36
CA ARG A 141 9.81 -6.95 44.47
C ARG A 141 10.35 -8.35 44.68
N TRP A 142 10.36 -9.16 43.63
CA TRP A 142 10.91 -10.52 43.64
C TRP A 142 12.35 -10.48 43.13
N GLY A 143 13.30 -11.05 43.88
CA GLY A 143 14.70 -11.05 43.47
C GLY A 143 15.47 -12.20 44.10
N GLY A 144 16.65 -12.48 43.55
CA GLY A 144 17.46 -13.66 43.87
C GLY A 144 17.43 -14.70 42.75
N GLN A 145 17.38 -15.99 43.05
CA GLN A 145 17.51 -17.03 42.03
C GLN A 145 16.63 -18.26 42.25
N ASP A 146 16.33 -18.97 41.16
CA ASP A 146 15.57 -20.24 41.17
C ASP A 146 14.19 -20.07 41.81
N ILE A 147 13.41 -19.14 41.25
CA ILE A 147 12.08 -18.78 41.76
C ILE A 147 11.04 -19.41 40.84
N LYS A 148 10.21 -20.29 41.39
CA LYS A 148 9.13 -20.92 40.63
C LYS A 148 7.77 -20.64 41.24
N ILE A 149 6.83 -20.16 40.44
CA ILE A 149 5.43 -19.93 40.81
C ILE A 149 4.58 -20.78 39.89
N PHE A 150 3.70 -21.63 40.43
CA PHE A 150 2.83 -22.46 39.60
C PHE A 150 1.52 -22.80 40.32
N GLY A 151 0.53 -23.26 39.57
CA GLY A 151 -0.74 -23.75 40.10
C GLY A 151 -1.90 -23.35 39.20
N SER A 152 -3.11 -23.29 39.77
CA SER A 152 -4.33 -22.87 39.07
C SER A 152 -4.99 -21.62 39.68
N GLY A 153 -4.34 -21.04 40.68
CA GLY A 153 -4.85 -19.92 41.47
C GLY A 153 -4.72 -18.56 40.80
N VAL A 154 -5.10 -17.53 41.55
CA VAL A 154 -5.25 -16.16 41.05
C VAL A 154 -4.33 -15.20 41.79
N LEU A 155 -3.60 -14.36 41.05
CA LEU A 155 -2.89 -13.19 41.54
C LEU A 155 -3.70 -11.94 41.17
N ASN A 156 -4.42 -11.36 42.13
CA ASN A 156 -5.40 -10.30 41.92
C ASN A 156 -4.89 -8.94 42.42
N GLY A 157 -4.70 -8.00 41.50
CA GLY A 157 -4.25 -6.63 41.77
C GLY A 157 -5.33 -5.70 42.33
N ASN A 158 -6.61 -6.10 42.26
CA ASN A 158 -7.75 -5.34 42.75
C ASN A 158 -7.83 -3.93 42.12
N GLY A 159 -7.64 -3.88 40.79
CA GLY A 159 -7.42 -2.69 39.99
C GLY A 159 -8.56 -1.69 39.85
N GLN A 160 -9.83 -2.08 40.02
CA GLN A 160 -10.98 -1.21 39.68
C GLN A 160 -10.88 0.22 40.23
N LYS A 161 -10.59 0.35 41.52
CA LYS A 161 -10.50 1.66 42.17
C LYS A 161 -9.36 2.51 41.59
N TRP A 162 -8.28 1.86 41.13
CA TRP A 162 -7.18 2.54 40.47
C TRP A 162 -7.54 3.02 39.08
N TYR A 163 -8.35 2.27 38.33
CA TYR A 163 -8.86 2.69 37.03
C TYR A 163 -9.77 3.91 37.17
N ASP A 164 -10.73 3.85 38.12
CA ASP A 164 -11.67 4.94 38.37
C ASP A 164 -10.94 6.25 38.75
N GLU A 165 -9.90 6.15 39.59
CA GLU A 165 -9.15 7.32 40.07
C GLU A 165 -8.15 7.83 39.03
N PHE A 166 -7.71 7.01 38.08
CA PHE A 166 -6.78 7.40 37.01
C PHE A 166 -7.49 7.87 35.73
N ALA A 167 -8.80 7.68 35.62
CA ALA A 167 -9.57 8.04 34.45
C ALA A 167 -9.30 9.50 34.01
N GLY A 168 -8.89 9.67 32.75
CA GLY A 168 -8.54 10.97 32.17
C GLY A 168 -7.11 11.47 32.44
N MET A 169 -6.26 10.68 33.11
CA MET A 169 -4.82 10.96 33.26
C MET A 169 -3.97 10.17 32.25
N GLN A 170 -2.71 10.56 32.10
CA GLN A 170 -1.71 9.85 31.29
C GLN A 170 -0.46 9.53 32.11
N ILE A 171 0.13 8.35 31.89
CA ILE A 171 1.29 7.89 32.67
C ILE A 171 2.56 8.69 32.34
N LEU A 172 2.71 9.10 31.08
CA LEU A 172 3.84 9.86 30.57
C LEU A 172 3.70 11.38 30.75
N ASP A 173 2.59 11.86 31.33
CA ASP A 173 2.44 13.27 31.68
C ASP A 173 3.57 13.67 32.67
N PRO A 174 4.40 14.67 32.33
CA PRO A 174 5.50 15.11 33.19
C PRO A 174 5.02 15.59 34.57
N ASP A 175 3.78 16.08 34.69
CA ASP A 175 3.18 16.58 35.92
C ASP A 175 2.39 15.51 36.69
N ASN A 176 2.32 14.27 36.17
CA ASN A 176 1.63 13.18 36.85
C ASN A 176 2.28 12.85 38.21
N THR A 177 1.50 13.00 39.28
CA THR A 177 1.87 12.64 40.66
C THR A 177 1.14 11.40 41.19
N PHE A 178 0.30 10.76 40.39
CA PHE A 178 -0.49 9.60 40.76
C PHE A 178 0.06 8.33 40.10
N TYR A 179 0.84 7.56 40.86
CA TYR A 179 1.46 6.34 40.36
C TYR A 179 0.64 5.10 40.74
N ARG A 180 0.45 4.18 39.81
CA ARG A 180 -0.31 2.94 40.02
C ARG A 180 0.67 1.76 40.19
N PRO A 181 0.41 0.83 41.12
CA PRO A 181 1.33 -0.26 41.39
C PRO A 181 1.26 -1.38 40.36
N ILE A 182 2.44 -1.78 39.87
CA ILE A 182 2.67 -2.96 39.04
C ILE A 182 2.39 -4.23 39.84
N LEU A 183 1.67 -5.18 39.25
CA LEU A 183 1.20 -6.39 39.92
C LEU A 183 2.32 -7.39 40.25
N PHE A 184 3.19 -7.70 39.28
CA PHE A 184 4.32 -8.60 39.45
C PHE A 184 5.60 -7.96 38.93
N LEU A 185 6.57 -7.76 39.83
CA LEU A 185 7.86 -7.16 39.47
C LEU A 185 9.01 -8.03 39.93
N THR A 186 9.94 -8.31 39.03
CA THR A 186 11.24 -8.88 39.38
C THR A 186 12.35 -7.83 39.33
N ASP A 187 13.28 -7.90 40.27
CA ASP A 187 14.45 -7.02 40.32
C ASP A 187 15.70 -7.80 40.72
N ASN A 188 16.70 -7.84 39.84
CA ASN A 188 17.94 -8.60 40.04
C ASN A 188 17.63 -10.09 40.33
N ALA A 189 16.84 -10.69 39.43
CA ALA A 189 16.38 -12.07 39.53
C ALA A 189 17.01 -12.95 38.44
N THR A 190 17.16 -14.25 38.72
CA THR A 190 17.65 -15.21 37.72
C THR A 190 16.92 -16.54 37.81
N ARG A 191 16.57 -17.17 36.67
CA ARG A 191 15.81 -18.43 36.62
C ARG A 191 14.47 -18.29 37.33
N VAL A 192 13.60 -17.44 36.77
CA VAL A 192 12.23 -17.23 37.25
C VAL A 192 11.26 -17.94 36.32
N SER A 193 10.35 -18.75 36.85
CA SER A 193 9.34 -19.43 36.03
C SER A 193 7.95 -19.30 36.64
N VAL A 194 6.97 -18.88 35.83
CA VAL A 194 5.56 -18.72 36.22
C VAL A 194 4.68 -19.60 35.34
N GLU A 195 3.84 -20.45 35.93
CA GLU A 195 3.04 -21.42 35.17
C GLU A 195 1.59 -21.57 35.67
N GLY A 196 0.62 -21.62 34.75
CA GLY A 196 -0.75 -22.08 35.03
C GLY A 196 -1.67 -21.11 35.77
N ILE A 197 -1.13 -20.06 36.37
CA ILE A 197 -1.89 -19.12 37.20
C ILE A 197 -2.65 -18.09 36.35
N THR A 198 -3.64 -17.45 36.97
CA THR A 198 -4.32 -16.27 36.41
C THR A 198 -3.80 -15.00 37.09
N GLN A 199 -3.45 -13.98 36.32
CA GLN A 199 -3.17 -12.63 36.80
C GLN A 199 -4.36 -11.74 36.48
N LEU A 200 -4.97 -11.16 37.51
CA LEU A 200 -6.28 -10.52 37.41
C LEU A 200 -6.22 -9.06 37.88
N ASN A 201 -6.79 -8.17 37.07
CA ASN A 201 -7.05 -6.76 37.41
C ASN A 201 -5.83 -6.05 38.01
N SER A 202 -4.72 -6.06 37.26
CA SER A 202 -3.53 -5.27 37.60
C SER A 202 -3.87 -3.76 37.59
N PRO A 203 -3.48 -2.97 38.61
CA PRO A 203 -3.72 -1.53 38.61
C PRO A 203 -3.03 -0.76 37.48
N CYS A 204 -1.91 -1.29 37.00
CA CYS A 204 -1.07 -0.76 35.90
C CYS A 204 -0.46 -1.97 35.17
N TRP A 205 0.80 -1.89 34.70
CA TRP A 205 1.49 -3.01 34.07
C TRP A 205 1.39 -4.26 34.92
N THR A 206 1.13 -5.39 34.28
CA THR A 206 0.91 -6.66 34.95
C THR A 206 2.26 -7.27 35.35
N ASN A 207 3.20 -7.36 34.43
CA ASN A 207 4.53 -7.90 34.68
C ASN A 207 5.61 -6.93 34.25
N PHE A 208 6.53 -6.58 35.16
CA PHE A 208 7.72 -5.78 34.84
C PHE A 208 8.99 -6.44 35.34
N PHE A 209 9.97 -6.63 34.47
CA PHE A 209 11.21 -7.33 34.81
C PHE A 209 12.40 -6.39 34.73
N VAL A 210 13.11 -6.22 35.85
CA VAL A 210 14.24 -5.30 35.97
C VAL A 210 15.50 -6.09 36.26
N ARG A 211 16.52 -6.00 35.40
CA ARG A 211 17.80 -6.71 35.59
C ARG A 211 17.58 -8.21 35.82
N THR A 212 16.75 -8.81 34.99
CA THR A 212 16.32 -10.21 35.15
C THR A 212 16.86 -11.06 34.02
N ASN A 213 17.41 -12.22 34.36
CA ASN A 213 17.98 -13.15 33.39
C ASN A 213 17.29 -14.51 33.49
N ASP A 214 16.95 -15.12 32.36
CA ASP A 214 16.28 -16.42 32.29
C ASP A 214 14.93 -16.41 33.00
N ILE A 215 13.91 -15.90 32.30
CA ILE A 215 12.54 -15.81 32.80
C ILE A 215 11.56 -16.46 31.83
N SER A 216 10.67 -17.29 32.37
CA SER A 216 9.68 -18.04 31.59
C SER A 216 8.25 -17.93 32.13
N PHE A 217 7.30 -17.81 31.22
CA PHE A 217 5.87 -17.89 31.47
C PHE A 217 5.27 -18.97 30.59
N ASP A 218 4.46 -19.86 31.17
CA ASP A 218 3.77 -20.93 30.42
C ASP A 218 2.34 -21.12 30.91
N ASN A 219 1.37 -21.18 29.98
CA ASN A 219 -0.04 -21.41 30.31
C ASN A 219 -0.60 -20.40 31.34
N VAL A 220 -0.27 -19.12 31.17
CA VAL A 220 -0.73 -18.05 32.08
C VAL A 220 -1.84 -17.24 31.42
N TYR A 221 -2.88 -16.92 32.18
CA TYR A 221 -3.96 -16.03 31.75
C TYR A 221 -3.83 -14.66 32.42
N ILE A 222 -3.68 -13.60 31.62
CA ILE A 222 -3.65 -12.22 32.09
C ILE A 222 -4.96 -11.55 31.66
N HIS A 223 -5.70 -11.00 32.62
CA HIS A 223 -6.98 -10.36 32.35
C HIS A 223 -7.19 -9.12 33.21
N ALA A 224 -7.50 -8.00 32.58
CA ALA A 224 -7.93 -6.77 33.25
C ALA A 224 -9.23 -6.28 32.62
N PHE A 225 -10.26 -6.08 33.43
CA PHE A 225 -11.52 -5.50 32.97
C PHE A 225 -12.01 -4.45 33.96
N SER A 226 -12.74 -3.47 33.43
CA SER A 226 -13.43 -2.47 34.24
C SER A 226 -14.92 -2.78 34.34
N THR A 227 -15.46 -2.60 35.54
CA THR A 227 -16.90 -2.58 35.82
C THR A 227 -17.53 -1.20 35.56
N ASN A 228 -16.71 -0.21 35.22
CA ASN A 228 -17.11 1.16 34.93
C ASN A 228 -16.71 1.53 33.50
N ALA A 229 -17.71 1.69 32.62
CA ALA A 229 -17.49 1.98 31.19
C ALA A 229 -16.83 3.33 30.91
N SER A 230 -16.70 4.22 31.90
CA SER A 230 -15.98 5.49 31.77
C SER A 230 -14.55 5.43 32.31
N SER A 231 -14.06 4.26 32.67
CA SER A 231 -12.75 4.09 33.32
C SER A 231 -12.13 2.79 32.85
N ASP A 232 -11.46 2.83 31.71
CA ASP A 232 -10.80 1.67 31.12
C ASP A 232 -9.60 1.23 31.95
N PRO A 233 -9.22 -0.07 31.90
CA PRO A 233 -7.98 -0.57 32.51
C PRO A 233 -6.75 -0.09 31.72
N ALA A 234 -6.53 1.22 31.63
CA ALA A 234 -5.45 1.83 30.85
C ALA A 234 -4.07 1.43 31.38
N ASN A 235 -3.08 1.21 30.50
CA ASN A 235 -1.71 0.82 30.83
C ASN A 235 -1.64 -0.47 31.69
N THR A 236 -2.48 -1.46 31.36
CA THR A 236 -2.47 -2.79 32.00
C THR A 236 -1.68 -3.82 31.21
N ASP A 237 -0.56 -3.37 30.63
CA ASP A 237 0.37 -4.11 29.79
C ASP A 237 0.61 -5.52 30.31
N GLY A 238 0.67 -6.49 29.40
CA GLY A 238 0.92 -7.89 29.76
C GLY A 238 2.35 -8.08 30.30
N PHE A 239 3.34 -7.58 29.55
CA PHE A 239 4.76 -7.74 29.85
C PHE A 239 5.58 -6.52 29.45
N ASP A 240 6.39 -6.04 30.39
CA ASP A 240 7.40 -5.01 30.20
C ASP A 240 8.76 -5.48 30.73
N SER A 241 9.83 -4.97 30.13
CA SER A 241 11.20 -5.32 30.52
C SER A 241 12.11 -4.11 30.60
N LEU A 242 13.11 -4.19 31.48
CA LEU A 242 14.21 -3.24 31.59
C LEU A 242 15.48 -4.01 31.94
N VAL A 243 16.40 -4.14 30.99
CA VAL A 243 17.63 -4.94 31.12
C VAL A 243 17.29 -6.41 31.39
N VAL A 244 16.89 -7.14 30.34
CA VAL A 244 16.46 -8.53 30.44
C VAL A 244 17.12 -9.39 29.37
N ASP A 245 17.54 -10.59 29.76
CA ASP A 245 18.09 -11.57 28.81
C ASP A 245 17.42 -12.94 29.00
N ASN A 246 17.21 -13.65 27.90
CA ASN A 246 16.56 -14.96 27.86
C ASN A 246 15.13 -14.94 28.43
N PHE A 247 14.22 -14.29 27.71
CA PHE A 247 12.79 -14.24 28.03
C PHE A 247 12.01 -15.24 27.17
N SER A 248 11.13 -16.02 27.79
CA SER A 248 10.20 -16.89 27.05
C SER A 248 8.76 -16.79 27.57
N ALA A 249 7.79 -16.68 26.66
CA ALA A 249 6.36 -16.76 27.00
C ALA A 249 5.63 -17.72 26.04
N THR A 250 5.04 -18.78 26.59
CA THR A 250 4.34 -19.82 25.81
C THR A 250 2.92 -20.06 26.29
N ASN A 251 2.02 -20.37 25.37
CA ASN A 251 0.63 -20.73 25.68
C ASN A 251 -0.08 -19.65 26.53
N MET A 252 0.04 -18.41 26.07
CA MET A 252 -0.42 -17.24 26.81
C MET A 252 -1.80 -16.81 26.35
N ARG A 253 -2.63 -16.34 27.29
CA ARG A 253 -3.87 -15.62 26.98
C ARG A 253 -3.84 -14.27 27.68
N ILE A 254 -4.07 -13.19 26.94
CA ILE A 254 -3.94 -11.82 27.44
C ILE A 254 -5.13 -10.99 26.95
N ASP A 255 -5.87 -10.42 27.88
CA ASP A 255 -7.02 -9.54 27.63
C ASP A 255 -6.90 -8.33 28.57
N VAL A 256 -6.31 -7.25 28.07
CA VAL A 256 -5.89 -6.08 28.85
C VAL A 256 -6.13 -4.80 28.05
N GLY A 257 -5.99 -3.63 28.67
CA GLY A 257 -6.24 -2.33 28.04
C GLY A 257 -5.02 -1.61 27.47
N ASP A 258 -3.91 -2.31 27.19
CA ASP A 258 -2.70 -1.74 26.59
C ASP A 258 -1.88 -2.84 25.89
N ASP A 259 -0.56 -2.70 25.72
CA ASP A 259 0.30 -3.66 25.02
C ASP A 259 0.18 -5.10 25.57
N CYS A 260 0.06 -6.08 24.67
CA CYS A 260 0.06 -7.50 25.02
C CYS A 260 1.45 -7.96 25.48
N PHE A 261 2.48 -7.52 24.75
CA PHE A 261 3.89 -7.80 25.01
C PHE A 261 4.71 -6.59 24.56
N SER A 262 5.48 -6.00 25.48
CA SER A 262 6.16 -4.72 25.27
C SER A 262 7.60 -4.68 25.83
N PRO A 263 8.56 -5.42 25.23
CA PRO A 263 9.94 -5.35 25.70
C PRO A 263 10.49 -3.93 25.50
N LYS A 264 11.13 -3.38 26.53
CA LYS A 264 11.77 -2.05 26.48
C LYS A 264 13.29 -2.18 26.44
N SER A 265 13.98 -1.16 26.95
CA SER A 265 15.43 -1.00 26.98
C SER A 265 16.22 -2.25 27.37
N ASN A 266 17.22 -2.56 26.54
CA ASN A 266 18.28 -3.55 26.79
C ASN A 266 17.72 -4.97 27.01
N THR A 267 16.86 -5.40 26.08
CA THR A 267 16.24 -6.72 26.14
C THR A 267 16.74 -7.62 25.00
N SER A 268 17.17 -8.84 25.29
CA SER A 268 17.63 -9.78 24.27
C SER A 268 17.15 -11.22 24.47
N ASN A 269 17.22 -12.00 23.38
CA ASN A 269 16.91 -13.43 23.35
C ASN A 269 15.48 -13.71 23.83
N ILE A 270 14.53 -13.23 23.03
CA ILE A 270 13.10 -13.28 23.31
C ILE A 270 12.46 -14.37 22.47
N PHE A 271 11.72 -15.27 23.11
CA PHE A 271 10.92 -16.30 22.45
C PHE A 271 9.46 -16.22 22.89
N VAL A 272 8.55 -15.98 21.96
CA VAL A 272 7.10 -15.97 22.21
C VAL A 272 6.42 -16.96 21.29
N GLN A 273 5.61 -17.86 21.84
CA GLN A 273 4.87 -18.82 21.03
C GLN A 273 3.47 -19.11 21.57
N ASN A 274 2.48 -19.28 20.69
CA ASN A 274 1.10 -19.60 21.06
C ASN A 274 0.52 -18.56 22.02
N MET A 275 0.49 -17.30 21.59
CA MET A 275 -0.03 -16.18 22.37
C MET A 275 -1.34 -15.68 21.77
N TRP A 276 -2.35 -15.51 22.61
CA TRP A 276 -3.63 -14.91 22.23
C TRP A 276 -3.79 -13.57 22.95
N CYS A 277 -3.96 -12.50 22.17
CA CYS A 277 -4.15 -11.13 22.66
C CYS A 277 -5.50 -10.61 22.20
N ASN A 278 -6.27 -10.03 23.11
CA ASN A 278 -7.55 -9.40 22.82
C ASN A 278 -7.65 -8.01 23.45
N ASN A 279 -8.21 -7.05 22.71
CA ASN A 279 -8.44 -5.68 23.19
C ASN A 279 -7.15 -4.92 23.57
N THR A 280 -6.02 -5.31 23.00
CA THR A 280 -4.67 -4.81 23.37
C THR A 280 -4.14 -3.74 22.41
N HIS A 281 -3.02 -3.11 22.75
CA HIS A 281 -2.21 -2.30 21.83
C HIS A 281 -1.15 -3.12 21.06
N GLY A 282 -1.33 -4.45 21.01
CA GLY A 282 -0.55 -5.34 20.15
C GLY A 282 0.71 -5.91 20.79
N VAL A 283 1.51 -6.55 19.95
CA VAL A 283 2.83 -7.09 20.29
C VAL A 283 3.87 -6.09 19.80
N SER A 284 4.31 -5.27 20.73
CA SER A 284 4.94 -3.98 20.51
C SER A 284 6.39 -3.99 20.96
N MET A 285 7.36 -3.86 20.07
CA MET A 285 8.74 -3.64 20.47
C MET A 285 8.91 -2.17 20.88
N GLY A 286 9.32 -1.93 22.14
CA GLY A 286 9.59 -0.60 22.68
C GLY A 286 8.40 0.07 23.37
N SER A 287 8.38 1.40 23.49
CA SER A 287 9.32 2.32 22.87
C SER A 287 10.73 2.25 23.46
N ILE A 288 11.74 2.50 22.62
CA ILE A 288 13.15 2.64 23.04
C ILE A 288 13.74 3.95 22.52
N GLY A 289 14.84 4.40 23.11
CA GLY A 289 15.48 5.66 22.79
C GLY A 289 14.84 6.85 23.51
N GLU A 290 14.09 6.64 24.60
CA GLU A 290 13.40 7.73 25.32
C GLU A 290 14.39 8.69 26.01
N TYR A 291 15.43 8.15 26.64
CA TYR A 291 16.26 8.90 27.58
C TYR A 291 17.58 9.38 26.96
N ALA A 292 17.79 10.70 26.96
CA ALA A 292 19.00 11.33 26.43
C ALA A 292 20.30 10.72 26.96
N GLY A 293 21.18 10.31 26.03
CA GLY A 293 22.49 9.74 26.35
C GLY A 293 22.48 8.27 26.78
N GLU A 294 21.30 7.66 26.92
CA GLU A 294 21.17 6.22 27.17
C GLU A 294 21.14 5.45 25.85
N MET A 295 21.76 4.27 25.87
CA MET A 295 21.73 3.33 24.77
C MET A 295 20.72 2.24 25.07
N ASP A 296 19.76 2.05 24.15
CA ASP A 296 18.75 1.01 24.26
C ASP A 296 18.85 0.01 23.10
N PHE A 297 18.65 -1.27 23.38
CA PHE A 297 18.49 -2.25 22.32
C PHE A 297 17.40 -3.28 22.60
N ILE A 298 16.83 -3.82 21.52
CA ILE A 298 15.98 -5.02 21.50
C ILE A 298 16.54 -5.95 20.42
N GLU A 299 17.00 -7.15 20.78
CA GLU A 299 17.67 -8.05 19.83
C GLU A 299 17.32 -9.53 19.99
N ASN A 300 17.36 -10.26 18.87
CA ASN A 300 17.11 -11.71 18.80
C ASN A 300 15.71 -12.06 19.32
N VAL A 301 14.70 -11.60 18.59
CA VAL A 301 13.29 -11.76 18.93
C VAL A 301 12.65 -12.72 17.95
N TYR A 302 12.05 -13.80 18.45
CA TYR A 302 11.31 -14.76 17.65
C TYR A 302 9.90 -14.95 18.22
N ILE A 303 8.91 -14.52 17.45
CA ILE A 303 7.50 -14.50 17.83
C ILE A 303 6.74 -15.35 16.81
N GLU A 304 6.09 -16.42 17.27
CA GLU A 304 5.44 -17.40 16.41
C GLU A 304 4.04 -17.79 16.89
N ASN A 305 3.10 -18.02 15.96
CA ASN A 305 1.75 -18.48 16.26
C ASN A 305 1.04 -17.56 17.26
N VAL A 306 0.84 -16.31 16.86
CA VAL A 306 0.17 -15.30 17.70
C VAL A 306 -1.14 -14.88 17.05
N THR A 307 -2.19 -14.78 17.86
CA THR A 307 -3.50 -14.27 17.44
C THR A 307 -3.76 -12.93 18.13
N LEU A 308 -4.04 -11.90 17.33
CA LEU A 308 -4.27 -10.52 17.77
C LEU A 308 -5.70 -10.12 17.36
N LEU A 309 -6.56 -9.84 18.34
CA LEU A 309 -7.98 -9.56 18.12
C LEU A 309 -8.38 -8.21 18.72
N ASN A 310 -9.23 -7.46 18.01
CA ASN A 310 -9.90 -6.26 18.53
C ASN A 310 -8.94 -5.22 19.11
N GLY A 311 -7.72 -5.13 18.57
CA GLY A 311 -6.65 -4.29 19.12
C GLY A 311 -6.54 -2.95 18.44
N GLN A 312 -5.84 -2.01 19.07
CA GLN A 312 -5.43 -0.77 18.40
C GLN A 312 -4.29 -1.05 17.41
N ASN A 313 -3.35 -1.92 17.76
CA ASN A 313 -2.22 -2.26 16.89
C ASN A 313 -1.99 -3.77 16.90
N GLY A 314 -1.43 -4.30 15.81
CA GLY A 314 -1.04 -5.69 15.71
C GLY A 314 0.43 -5.90 16.06
N ALA A 315 1.27 -6.16 15.05
CA ALA A 315 2.72 -6.25 15.21
C ALA A 315 3.33 -4.84 15.08
N ARG A 316 3.99 -4.35 16.13
CA ARG A 316 4.38 -2.94 16.21
C ARG A 316 5.85 -2.75 16.64
N LEU A 317 6.56 -1.81 16.05
CA LEU A 317 7.89 -1.36 16.46
C LEU A 317 7.85 0.16 16.73
N LYS A 318 8.40 0.60 17.88
CA LYS A 318 8.31 2.01 18.32
C LYS A 318 9.66 2.55 18.77
N ALA A 319 10.11 3.66 18.18
CA ALA A 319 11.32 4.35 18.61
C ALA A 319 11.10 5.86 18.72
N TRP A 320 11.69 6.47 19.76
CA TRP A 320 11.61 7.91 19.98
C TRP A 320 12.49 8.70 19.00
N ALA A 321 12.01 9.89 18.63
CA ALA A 321 12.77 10.93 17.91
C ALA A 321 12.66 12.26 18.67
N GLY A 322 13.61 13.19 18.47
CA GLY A 322 13.62 14.50 19.14
C GLY A 322 14.99 14.98 19.61
N GLN A 323 15.07 16.18 20.18
CA GLN A 323 16.34 16.80 20.60
C GLN A 323 17.04 16.10 21.76
N ASN A 324 16.27 15.54 22.69
CA ASN A 324 16.76 15.02 23.97
C ASN A 324 16.38 13.54 24.13
N VAL A 325 16.57 12.77 23.06
CA VAL A 325 16.28 11.33 23.02
C VAL A 325 17.57 10.51 23.10
N GLY A 326 17.43 9.24 23.47
CA GLY A 326 18.49 8.25 23.48
C GLY A 326 18.84 7.76 22.09
N TYR A 327 19.70 6.74 22.03
CA TYR A 327 20.12 6.09 20.78
C TYR A 327 20.09 4.58 20.95
N GLY A 328 20.11 3.82 19.86
CA GLY A 328 19.89 2.38 20.03
C GLY A 328 19.79 1.54 18.78
N ARG A 329 19.28 0.32 18.96
CA ARG A 329 18.91 -0.55 17.84
C ARG A 329 17.83 -1.58 18.17
N MET A 330 16.98 -1.85 17.19
CA MET A 330 16.14 -3.05 17.13
C MET A 330 16.69 -3.95 16.02
N ASN A 331 17.08 -5.18 16.34
CA ASN A 331 17.77 -6.03 15.38
C ASN A 331 17.43 -7.51 15.50
N ASN A 332 17.28 -8.18 14.36
CA ASN A 332 16.98 -9.62 14.27
C ASN A 332 15.65 -9.94 14.97
N ILE A 333 14.56 -9.44 14.38
CA ILE A 333 13.20 -9.58 14.89
C ILE A 333 12.37 -10.36 13.87
N THR A 334 11.71 -11.41 14.30
CA THR A 334 10.83 -12.22 13.45
C THR A 334 9.44 -12.31 14.05
N TYR A 335 8.45 -11.91 13.26
CA TYR A 335 7.03 -12.17 13.45
C TYR A 335 6.60 -13.23 12.44
N LYS A 336 6.29 -14.43 12.91
CA LYS A 336 5.93 -15.58 12.06
C LYS A 336 4.57 -16.15 12.43
N ASN A 337 3.76 -16.49 11.44
CA ASN A 337 2.44 -17.09 11.65
C ASN A 337 1.54 -16.22 12.56
N ILE A 338 1.27 -14.99 12.13
CA ILE A 338 0.51 -14.02 12.91
C ILE A 338 -0.89 -13.84 12.32
N GLN A 339 -1.91 -14.14 13.11
CA GLN A 339 -3.30 -13.88 12.75
C GLN A 339 -3.75 -12.56 13.38
N ILE A 340 -4.23 -11.62 12.58
CA ILE A 340 -4.72 -10.31 13.02
C ILE A 340 -6.16 -10.13 12.60
N GLN A 341 -7.07 -9.81 13.51
CA GLN A 341 -8.48 -9.56 13.15
C GLN A 341 -9.02 -8.34 13.87
N ASN A 342 -9.80 -7.55 13.13
CA ASN A 342 -10.49 -6.36 13.64
C ASN A 342 -9.53 -5.45 14.44
N THR A 343 -8.35 -5.17 13.89
CA THR A 343 -7.30 -4.37 14.55
C THR A 343 -7.08 -3.08 13.75
N ASP A 344 -7.02 -1.93 14.43
CA ASP A 344 -6.94 -0.62 13.74
C ASP A 344 -5.73 -0.54 12.80
N ALA A 345 -4.52 -0.73 13.36
CA ALA A 345 -3.27 -0.73 12.61
C ALA A 345 -2.56 -2.11 12.71
N PRO A 346 -2.75 -3.03 11.74
CA PRO A 346 -2.24 -4.40 11.84
C PRO A 346 -0.71 -4.53 11.92
N ILE A 347 0.04 -3.81 11.07
CA ILE A 347 1.51 -3.79 11.11
C ILE A 347 1.96 -2.34 11.21
N VAL A 348 2.80 -2.03 12.19
CA VAL A 348 3.27 -0.66 12.43
C VAL A 348 4.77 -0.64 12.69
N LEU A 349 5.48 0.27 12.04
CA LEU A 349 6.81 0.71 12.43
C LEU A 349 6.77 2.23 12.53
N ASP A 350 7.02 2.75 13.73
CA ASP A 350 6.98 4.18 14.01
C ASP A 350 8.27 4.62 14.72
N GLN A 351 9.12 5.34 13.99
CA GLN A 351 10.32 5.99 14.53
C GLN A 351 10.14 7.48 14.86
N CYS A 352 8.94 8.03 14.68
CA CYS A 352 8.56 9.37 15.11
C CYS A 352 7.58 9.29 16.29
N TYR A 353 7.86 8.36 17.22
CA TYR A 353 6.91 7.92 18.22
C TYR A 353 6.46 9.03 19.18
N PHE A 354 5.20 8.91 19.62
CA PHE A 354 4.51 9.80 20.58
C PHE A 354 4.10 11.16 19.99
N ASP A 355 3.44 11.13 18.83
CA ASP A 355 2.87 12.28 18.12
C ASP A 355 3.90 13.39 17.81
N VAL A 356 5.16 12.99 17.60
CA VAL A 356 6.20 13.92 17.14
C VAL A 356 5.86 14.29 15.69
N ASN A 357 5.52 15.56 15.48
CA ASN A 357 5.17 16.03 14.13
C ASN A 357 6.32 15.79 13.13
N SER A 358 5.96 15.56 11.87
CA SER A 358 6.91 15.22 10.80
C SER A 358 8.04 16.24 10.62
N THR A 359 7.78 17.53 10.87
CA THR A 359 8.79 18.60 10.77
C THR A 359 9.83 18.50 11.88
N GLU A 360 9.40 18.20 13.11
CA GLU A 360 10.27 18.01 14.26
C GLU A 360 11.05 16.71 14.15
N CYS A 361 10.41 15.62 13.74
CA CYS A 361 11.07 14.35 13.49
C CYS A 361 12.14 14.47 12.40
N ALA A 362 11.84 15.16 11.28
CA ALA A 362 12.84 15.41 10.22
C ALA A 362 14.01 16.29 10.68
N LYS A 363 13.79 17.18 11.65
CA LYS A 363 14.85 18.03 12.20
C LYS A 363 15.71 17.29 13.23
N TYR A 364 15.11 16.38 13.98
CA TYR A 364 15.74 15.59 15.04
C TYR A 364 15.31 14.13 14.93
N PRO A 365 15.84 13.39 13.94
CA PRO A 365 15.39 12.04 13.67
C PRO A 365 15.77 11.06 14.79
N SER A 366 15.18 9.87 14.75
CA SER A 366 15.50 8.82 15.70
C SER A 366 16.94 8.37 15.52
N ALA A 367 17.66 8.23 16.64
CA ALA A 367 18.99 7.63 16.66
C ALA A 367 18.95 6.10 16.94
N VAL A 368 17.79 5.47 16.71
CA VAL A 368 17.58 4.03 16.87
C VAL A 368 17.62 3.36 15.50
N ASN A 369 18.54 2.44 15.29
CA ASN A 369 18.61 1.68 14.03
C ASN A 369 17.62 0.51 14.07
N ILE A 370 16.81 0.30 13.02
CA ILE A 370 15.92 -0.87 12.92
C ILE A 370 16.38 -1.73 11.75
N THR A 371 16.89 -2.93 12.03
CA THR A 371 17.51 -3.77 11.01
C THR A 371 17.10 -5.23 11.12
N ASN A 372 17.02 -5.96 10.00
CA ASN A 372 16.73 -7.40 9.98
C ASN A 372 15.40 -7.74 10.68
N VAL A 373 14.31 -7.17 10.16
CA VAL A 373 12.94 -7.42 10.64
C VAL A 373 12.21 -8.24 9.60
N LEU A 374 11.67 -9.39 10.00
CA LEU A 374 10.92 -10.28 9.13
C LEU A 374 9.47 -10.41 9.63
N PHE A 375 8.53 -10.10 8.75
CA PHE A 375 7.12 -10.46 8.88
C PHE A 375 6.83 -11.59 7.89
N GLU A 376 6.57 -12.79 8.40
CA GLU A 376 6.36 -13.99 7.59
C GLU A 376 5.00 -14.62 7.92
N ASN A 377 4.16 -14.84 6.90
CA ASN A 377 2.86 -15.48 7.06
C ASN A 377 1.97 -14.72 8.06
N VAL A 378 1.57 -13.50 7.68
CA VAL A 378 0.67 -12.64 8.48
C VAL A 378 -0.66 -12.54 7.74
N TRP A 379 -1.79 -12.81 8.41
CA TRP A 379 -3.09 -12.79 7.73
C TRP A 379 -4.26 -12.28 8.59
N GLY A 380 -5.30 -11.82 7.91
CA GLY A 380 -6.59 -11.47 8.50
C GLY A 380 -7.06 -10.06 8.13
N THR A 381 -7.63 -9.29 9.06
CA THR A 381 -8.36 -8.05 8.75
C THR A 381 -7.98 -6.87 9.65
N SER A 382 -7.90 -5.67 9.06
CA SER A 382 -7.94 -4.42 9.82
C SER A 382 -9.36 -4.14 10.33
N SER A 383 -9.51 -3.14 11.22
CA SER A 383 -10.85 -2.67 11.65
C SER A 383 -11.52 -1.74 10.63
N GLY A 384 -10.76 -1.24 9.64
CA GLY A 384 -11.20 -0.22 8.67
C GLY A 384 -11.17 1.21 9.20
N LYS A 385 -10.73 1.43 10.45
CA LYS A 385 -10.61 2.77 11.04
C LYS A 385 -9.65 3.68 10.27
N ASP A 386 -8.55 3.12 9.78
CA ASP A 386 -7.52 3.83 9.02
C ASP A 386 -7.69 3.60 7.49
N GLY A 387 -8.93 3.38 7.04
CA GLY A 387 -9.25 3.17 5.63
C GLY A 387 -8.65 1.88 5.08
N LYS A 388 -7.96 1.96 3.93
CA LYS A 388 -7.35 0.79 3.25
C LYS A 388 -6.01 0.35 3.85
N VAL A 389 -5.44 1.14 4.75
CA VAL A 389 -4.10 0.91 5.31
C VAL A 389 -4.11 -0.34 6.20
N VAL A 390 -3.25 -1.30 5.88
CA VAL A 390 -3.03 -2.51 6.69
C VAL A 390 -1.62 -2.60 7.27
N ALA A 391 -0.68 -1.83 6.72
CA ALA A 391 0.68 -1.75 7.22
C ALA A 391 1.21 -0.32 7.05
N ASP A 392 1.70 0.26 8.14
CA ASP A 392 2.28 1.60 8.16
C ASP A 392 3.72 1.53 8.69
N LEU A 393 4.68 1.60 7.77
CA LEU A 393 6.09 1.37 8.03
C LEU A 393 6.89 2.66 7.83
N VAL A 394 6.90 3.53 8.84
CA VAL A 394 7.53 4.85 8.79
C VAL A 394 8.81 4.88 9.62
N CYS A 395 9.92 4.88 8.90
CA CYS A 395 11.22 5.20 9.49
C CYS A 395 11.42 6.72 9.52
N SER A 396 12.21 7.20 10.48
CA SER A 396 12.49 8.63 10.60
C SER A 396 13.57 9.05 9.59
N PRO A 397 13.56 10.29 9.09
CA PRO A 397 14.52 10.74 8.08
C PRO A 397 15.97 10.53 8.50
N ASP A 398 16.82 10.03 7.62
CA ASP A 398 18.24 9.71 7.89
C ASP A 398 18.50 8.61 8.96
N ALA A 399 17.46 7.96 9.50
CA ALA A 399 17.65 6.79 10.35
C ALA A 399 17.97 5.54 9.53
N VAL A 400 18.67 4.59 10.17
CA VAL A 400 19.02 3.32 9.52
C VAL A 400 17.87 2.34 9.67
N CYS A 401 17.12 2.16 8.58
CA CYS A 401 16.11 1.13 8.44
C CYS A 401 16.45 0.22 7.25
N THR A 402 16.95 -0.99 7.50
CA THR A 402 17.44 -1.88 6.43
C THR A 402 16.99 -3.31 6.63
N ASN A 403 16.74 -4.04 5.53
CA ASN A 403 16.38 -5.46 5.57
C ASN A 403 15.11 -5.70 6.42
N ILE A 404 14.07 -4.92 6.13
CA ILE A 404 12.72 -5.07 6.68
C ILE A 404 11.90 -5.74 5.58
N THR A 405 11.41 -6.95 5.83
CA THR A 405 10.81 -7.80 4.80
C THR A 405 9.43 -8.28 5.21
N LEU A 406 8.46 -8.13 4.32
CA LEU A 406 7.13 -8.68 4.40
C LEU A 406 7.05 -9.85 3.41
N THR A 407 6.69 -11.04 3.88
CA THR A 407 6.58 -12.25 3.06
C THR A 407 5.30 -12.99 3.41
N ASN A 408 4.48 -13.26 2.40
CA ASN A 408 3.17 -13.90 2.59
C ASN A 408 2.29 -13.13 3.59
N VAL A 409 2.13 -11.83 3.37
CA VAL A 409 1.22 -10.98 4.17
C VAL A 409 -0.09 -10.84 3.40
N ASN A 410 -1.17 -11.40 3.94
CA ASN A 410 -2.52 -11.39 3.38
C ASN A 410 -3.50 -10.72 4.35
N LEU A 411 -3.44 -9.40 4.39
CA LEU A 411 -4.30 -8.55 5.21
C LEU A 411 -5.30 -7.82 4.32
N THR A 412 -6.54 -7.70 4.75
CA THR A 412 -7.59 -6.95 4.04
C THR A 412 -8.22 -5.90 4.93
N SER A 413 -8.72 -4.83 4.31
CA SER A 413 -9.53 -3.83 4.99
C SER A 413 -11.02 -3.99 4.65
N PRO A 414 -11.94 -3.82 5.63
CA PRO A 414 -13.37 -3.68 5.35
C PRO A 414 -13.71 -2.52 4.38
N SER A 415 -12.81 -1.56 4.22
CA SER A 415 -12.97 -0.40 3.31
C SER A 415 -12.73 -0.72 1.83
N GLY A 416 -12.40 -1.97 1.47
CA GLY A 416 -12.09 -2.40 0.11
C GLY A 416 -10.63 -2.12 -0.27
N GLY A 417 -9.93 -3.10 -0.84
CA GLY A 417 -8.50 -3.01 -1.16
C GLY A 417 -7.57 -3.11 0.06
N THR A 418 -6.27 -3.05 -0.22
CA THR A 418 -5.18 -3.19 0.77
C THR A 418 -4.06 -2.21 0.44
N GLU A 419 -3.71 -1.33 1.39
CA GLU A 419 -2.63 -0.37 1.25
C GLU A 419 -1.50 -0.60 2.26
N ILE A 420 -0.26 -0.50 1.78
CA ILE A 420 0.96 -0.55 2.58
C ILE A 420 1.72 0.77 2.40
N ILE A 421 1.92 1.48 3.50
CA ILE A 421 2.70 2.70 3.57
C ILE A 421 4.13 2.32 3.98
N CYS A 422 5.12 2.83 3.25
CA CYS A 422 6.54 2.65 3.60
C CYS A 422 7.31 3.93 3.34
N ASN A 423 8.00 4.43 4.36
CA ASN A 423 8.85 5.61 4.29
C ASN A 423 10.22 5.28 4.91
N ASP A 424 11.29 5.73 4.26
CA ASP A 424 12.67 5.78 4.79
C ASP A 424 13.28 4.40 5.08
N ILE A 425 12.81 3.37 4.39
CA ILE A 425 13.31 1.99 4.47
C ILE A 425 14.24 1.74 3.29
N GLU A 426 15.48 1.38 3.57
CA GLU A 426 16.50 1.05 2.59
C GLU A 426 16.33 -0.42 2.13
N GLY A 427 16.23 -0.59 0.81
CA GLY A 427 15.90 -1.86 0.17
C GLY A 427 14.39 -2.05 -0.01
N GLY A 428 14.01 -2.93 -0.94
CA GLY A 428 12.60 -3.29 -1.11
C GLY A 428 12.10 -4.12 0.07
N ILE A 429 10.86 -3.93 0.47
CA ILE A 429 10.25 -4.67 1.60
C ILE A 429 9.62 -6.01 1.20
N GLY A 430 9.78 -6.45 -0.05
CA GLY A 430 9.13 -7.66 -0.58
C GLY A 430 7.66 -7.48 -1.01
N MET A 431 7.09 -6.30 -0.79
CA MET A 431 5.74 -5.88 -1.21
C MET A 431 5.75 -4.42 -1.69
N GLN A 432 4.69 -3.96 -2.36
CA GLN A 432 4.64 -2.63 -2.97
C GLN A 432 4.21 -1.54 -1.99
N CYS A 433 4.90 -0.38 -2.05
CA CYS A 433 4.60 0.83 -1.27
C CYS A 433 4.08 1.94 -2.20
N GLY A 434 3.21 2.85 -1.72
CA GLY A 434 2.60 3.93 -2.53
C GLY A 434 3.60 4.93 -3.18
N SER A 435 3.22 5.59 -4.29
CA SER A 435 4.13 6.45 -5.11
C SER A 435 4.43 7.86 -4.56
N GLY A 436 3.66 8.34 -3.58
CA GLY A 436 3.86 9.64 -2.91
C GLY A 436 3.01 10.82 -3.43
N LYS A 437 1.85 10.55 -4.04
CA LYS A 437 0.88 11.58 -4.49
C LYS A 437 0.33 12.41 -3.33
N THR A 438 -0.19 11.74 -2.30
CA THR A 438 -0.69 12.37 -1.08
C THR A 438 0.41 13.14 -0.33
N THR A 439 1.65 12.62 -0.35
CA THR A 439 2.83 13.34 0.18
C THR A 439 3.09 14.66 -0.54
N LEU A 440 2.90 14.71 -1.87
CA LEU A 440 3.02 15.96 -2.63
C LEU A 440 1.90 16.94 -2.25
N LEU A 441 0.68 16.44 -2.09
CA LEU A 441 -0.47 17.24 -1.70
C LEU A 441 -0.29 17.87 -0.32
N GLU A 442 0.19 17.11 0.67
CA GLU A 442 0.54 17.65 1.99
C GLU A 442 1.65 18.71 1.91
N HIS A 443 2.68 18.47 1.09
CA HIS A 443 3.75 19.43 0.87
C HIS A 443 3.22 20.74 0.27
N ILE A 444 2.27 20.68 -0.68
CA ILE A 444 1.58 21.85 -1.23
C ILE A 444 0.86 22.60 -0.11
N LEU A 445 0.04 21.91 0.70
CA LEU A 445 -0.79 22.50 1.75
C LEU A 445 0.01 23.14 2.90
N GLN A 446 1.21 22.63 3.19
CA GLN A 446 2.06 23.13 4.27
C GLN A 446 2.99 24.27 3.82
N SER A 447 3.13 24.49 2.51
CA SER A 447 4.07 25.45 1.96
C SER A 447 3.53 26.88 2.04
N ALA A 448 4.06 27.69 2.96
CA ALA A 448 3.58 29.07 3.18
C ALA A 448 3.94 30.08 2.07
N ASP A 449 4.60 29.65 0.99
CA ASP A 449 5.32 30.50 0.03
C ASP A 449 4.65 30.62 -1.34
N HIS A 450 3.56 29.89 -1.61
CA HIS A 450 2.76 30.05 -2.84
C HIS A 450 1.74 31.19 -2.74
N GLY A 451 1.27 31.54 -1.53
CA GLY A 451 0.38 32.69 -1.30
C GLY A 451 -1.01 32.59 -1.93
N LEU A 452 -1.42 31.39 -2.34
CA LEU A 452 -2.73 31.07 -2.90
C LEU A 452 -3.63 30.46 -1.82
N ARG A 453 -4.94 30.72 -1.88
CA ARG A 453 -5.94 30.02 -1.07
C ARG A 453 -6.45 28.80 -1.83
N ILE A 454 -6.03 27.61 -1.39
CA ILE A 454 -6.25 26.37 -2.12
C ILE A 454 -7.48 25.63 -1.54
N ALA A 455 -8.32 25.09 -2.42
CA ALA A 455 -9.24 24.02 -2.08
C ALA A 455 -8.70 22.71 -2.64
N VAL A 456 -8.95 21.61 -1.93
CA VAL A 456 -8.44 20.31 -2.35
C VAL A 456 -9.60 19.34 -2.50
N ILE A 457 -9.63 18.66 -3.65
CA ILE A 457 -10.54 17.55 -3.92
C ILE A 457 -9.69 16.28 -3.93
N VAL A 458 -9.99 15.36 -3.00
CA VAL A 458 -9.26 14.09 -2.87
C VAL A 458 -10.19 12.92 -3.20
N ASN A 459 -9.76 12.07 -4.13
CA ASN A 459 -10.45 10.83 -4.47
C ASN A 459 -9.85 9.60 -3.77
N ASP A 460 -8.57 9.64 -3.38
CA ASP A 460 -7.85 8.53 -2.73
C ASP A 460 -7.70 8.78 -1.22
N MET A 461 -8.25 7.90 -0.38
CA MET A 461 -8.39 8.17 1.06
C MET A 461 -7.11 7.83 1.83
N SER A 462 -6.16 8.76 1.89
CA SER A 462 -5.11 8.71 2.91
C SER A 462 -4.82 10.09 3.53
N SER A 463 -4.72 10.05 4.86
CA SER A 463 -4.17 11.04 5.80
C SER A 463 -3.85 12.45 5.25
N ILE A 464 -4.78 13.40 5.45
CA ILE A 464 -4.42 14.82 5.55
C ILE A 464 -4.87 15.32 6.91
N SER A 465 -3.89 15.70 7.73
CA SER A 465 -4.14 16.28 9.05
C SER A 465 -4.81 17.65 8.93
N HIS A 466 -5.80 17.91 9.79
CA HIS A 466 -6.67 19.10 9.78
C HIS A 466 -5.94 20.44 9.54
N THR A 467 -5.96 20.93 8.29
CA THR A 467 -5.54 22.29 7.92
C THR A 467 -6.76 23.22 7.81
N LYS A 468 -6.51 24.54 7.81
CA LYS A 468 -7.52 25.62 7.78
C LYS A 468 -8.25 25.77 6.44
N GLU A 469 -8.04 24.86 5.50
CA GLU A 469 -8.49 24.97 4.11
C GLU A 469 -9.66 24.03 3.82
N SER A 470 -10.47 24.35 2.80
CA SER A 470 -11.67 23.59 2.44
C SER A 470 -11.30 22.29 1.71
N LEU A 471 -11.18 21.21 2.48
CA LEU A 471 -11.02 19.84 1.97
C LEU A 471 -12.39 19.27 1.58
N ILE A 472 -12.52 18.80 0.33
CA ILE A 472 -13.71 18.15 -0.19
C ILE A 472 -13.34 16.73 -0.63
N GLN A 473 -14.16 15.77 -0.21
CA GLN A 473 -13.89 14.36 -0.35
C GLN A 473 -14.97 13.75 -1.27
N LEU A 474 -14.55 13.11 -2.36
CA LEU A 474 -15.47 12.35 -3.23
C LEU A 474 -15.47 10.88 -2.79
N GLN A 475 -16.63 10.24 -2.72
CA GLN A 475 -16.76 8.87 -2.20
C GLN A 475 -16.96 7.87 -3.34
N ASN A 476 -16.14 6.81 -3.36
CA ASN A 476 -16.29 5.58 -4.14
C ASN A 476 -16.38 5.73 -5.67
N GLY A 477 -15.26 5.55 -6.36
CA GLY A 477 -15.21 5.48 -7.84
C GLY A 477 -13.99 6.16 -8.46
N CYS A 478 -13.74 5.95 -9.76
CA CYS A 478 -12.76 6.75 -10.50
C CYS A 478 -13.37 8.07 -10.93
N ILE A 479 -12.66 9.17 -10.69
CA ILE A 479 -13.00 10.51 -11.19
C ILE A 479 -13.01 10.61 -12.72
N CYS A 480 -12.39 9.64 -13.39
CA CYS A 480 -12.35 9.49 -14.83
C CYS A 480 -13.67 8.93 -15.42
N CYS A 481 -14.30 7.94 -14.77
CA CYS A 481 -15.45 7.22 -15.33
C CYS A 481 -16.74 7.46 -14.53
N THR A 482 -16.71 7.15 -13.23
CA THR A 482 -17.93 7.04 -12.41
C THR A 482 -18.26 8.31 -11.63
N LEU A 483 -17.28 9.15 -11.29
CA LEU A 483 -17.46 10.35 -10.47
C LEU A 483 -17.35 11.68 -11.25
N ARG A 484 -17.44 11.65 -12.59
CA ARG A 484 -17.34 12.87 -13.43
C ARG A 484 -18.43 13.90 -13.10
N GLY A 485 -19.66 13.46 -12.86
CA GLY A 485 -20.78 14.34 -12.48
C GLY A 485 -20.62 14.95 -11.09
N ASP A 486 -20.12 14.18 -10.13
CA ASP A 486 -19.86 14.64 -8.75
C ASP A 486 -18.71 15.66 -8.73
N LEU A 487 -17.61 15.39 -9.44
CA LEU A 487 -16.52 16.35 -9.62
C LEU A 487 -17.02 17.68 -10.19
N LEU A 488 -17.83 17.64 -11.25
CA LEU A 488 -18.38 18.83 -11.88
C LEU A 488 -19.21 19.65 -10.87
N SER A 489 -20.03 18.98 -10.07
CA SER A 489 -20.87 19.63 -9.07
C SER A 489 -20.08 20.31 -7.95
N GLU A 490 -19.02 19.67 -7.43
CA GLU A 490 -18.19 20.24 -6.37
C GLU A 490 -17.32 21.37 -6.88
N LEU A 491 -16.78 21.26 -8.11
CA LEU A 491 -16.08 22.37 -8.75
C LEU A 491 -17.01 23.57 -8.92
N ALA A 492 -18.23 23.36 -9.42
CA ALA A 492 -19.22 24.43 -9.55
C ALA A 492 -19.55 25.06 -8.19
N ARG A 493 -19.70 24.28 -7.12
CA ARG A 493 -19.93 24.80 -5.77
C ARG A 493 -18.75 25.66 -5.28
N LEU A 494 -17.52 25.20 -5.48
CA LEU A 494 -16.31 25.93 -5.10
C LEU A 494 -16.19 27.30 -5.80
N THR A 495 -16.65 27.43 -7.05
CA THR A 495 -16.66 28.73 -7.74
C THR A 495 -17.57 29.77 -7.08
N THR A 496 -18.57 29.34 -6.30
CA THR A 496 -19.50 30.24 -5.60
C THR A 496 -19.05 30.63 -4.19
N GLN A 497 -17.98 30.02 -3.68
CA GLN A 497 -17.46 30.32 -2.34
C GLN A 497 -16.46 31.48 -2.37
N ASP A 498 -16.72 32.52 -1.57
CA ASP A 498 -15.78 33.61 -1.34
C ASP A 498 -14.54 33.08 -0.59
N GLY A 499 -13.43 32.88 -1.28
CA GLY A 499 -12.15 32.60 -0.60
C GLY A 499 -11.22 31.61 -1.28
N VAL A 500 -11.67 30.88 -2.29
CA VAL A 500 -10.86 29.88 -3.01
C VAL A 500 -10.30 30.51 -4.29
N GLU A 501 -8.98 30.42 -4.48
CA GLU A 501 -8.28 30.95 -5.67
C GLU A 501 -7.76 29.84 -6.58
N TYR A 502 -7.59 28.64 -6.04
CA TYR A 502 -7.01 27.51 -6.75
C TYR A 502 -7.60 26.20 -6.24
N VAL A 503 -7.78 25.22 -7.13
CA VAL A 503 -8.25 23.87 -6.76
C VAL A 503 -7.18 22.86 -7.14
N VAL A 504 -6.77 22.02 -6.20
CA VAL A 504 -5.90 20.86 -6.47
C VAL A 504 -6.76 19.60 -6.40
N ILE A 505 -6.69 18.79 -7.45
CA ILE A 505 -7.46 17.55 -7.57
C ILE A 505 -6.46 16.39 -7.50
N GLU A 506 -6.54 15.59 -6.45
CA GLU A 506 -5.83 14.31 -6.38
C GLU A 506 -6.75 13.21 -6.94
N SER A 507 -6.39 12.72 -8.13
CA SER A 507 -7.05 11.59 -8.77
C SER A 507 -6.51 10.26 -8.23
N THR A 508 -7.25 9.18 -8.43
CA THR A 508 -6.76 7.84 -8.09
C THR A 508 -5.55 7.48 -8.95
N GLY A 509 -4.71 6.56 -8.46
CA GLY A 509 -3.57 6.05 -9.24
C GLY A 509 -3.96 5.39 -10.56
N ILE A 510 -5.25 5.03 -10.72
CA ILE A 510 -5.82 4.40 -11.92
C ILE A 510 -6.51 5.39 -12.88
N SER A 511 -6.50 6.70 -12.59
CA SER A 511 -7.28 7.67 -13.37
C SER A 511 -6.69 7.95 -14.75
N GLU A 512 -7.56 8.04 -15.76
CA GLU A 512 -7.20 8.47 -17.11
C GLU A 512 -7.13 10.00 -17.22
N PRO A 513 -5.96 10.57 -17.54
CA PRO A 513 -5.79 12.03 -17.54
C PRO A 513 -6.62 12.78 -18.58
N MET A 514 -6.80 12.22 -19.79
CA MET A 514 -7.58 12.85 -20.86
C MET A 514 -9.03 13.01 -20.43
N GLN A 515 -9.62 11.94 -19.88
CA GLN A 515 -11.00 11.96 -19.43
C GLN A 515 -11.23 13.00 -18.32
N VAL A 516 -10.29 13.14 -17.38
CA VAL A 516 -10.39 14.18 -16.34
C VAL A 516 -10.31 15.58 -16.95
N ALA A 517 -9.45 15.79 -17.94
CA ALA A 517 -9.33 17.09 -18.60
C ALA A 517 -10.56 17.46 -19.45
N GLU A 518 -11.19 16.49 -20.11
CA GLU A 518 -12.41 16.69 -20.90
C GLU A 518 -13.58 17.23 -20.07
N THR A 519 -13.64 16.94 -18.77
CA THR A 519 -14.65 17.49 -17.86
C THR A 519 -14.63 19.03 -17.82
N PHE A 520 -13.51 19.67 -18.20
CA PHE A 520 -13.37 21.12 -18.28
C PHE A 520 -13.76 21.71 -19.66
N THR A 521 -14.19 20.89 -20.62
CA THR A 521 -14.54 21.35 -21.98
C THR A 521 -15.99 21.85 -22.06
N ALA A 522 -16.25 22.73 -23.04
CA ALA A 522 -17.61 23.26 -23.28
C ALA A 522 -18.51 22.21 -23.91
N GLU A 523 -17.91 21.34 -24.73
CA GLU A 523 -18.52 20.22 -25.44
C GLU A 523 -19.08 19.19 -24.46
N PHE A 524 -18.31 18.81 -23.44
CA PHE A 524 -18.78 17.90 -22.38
C PHE A 524 -19.94 18.50 -21.58
N SER A 525 -19.85 19.79 -21.23
CA SER A 525 -20.92 20.51 -20.51
C SER A 525 -22.22 20.54 -21.33
N ALA A 526 -22.12 20.65 -22.67
CA ALA A 526 -23.27 20.63 -23.57
C ALA A 526 -23.85 19.21 -23.75
N ALA A 527 -22.98 18.20 -23.90
CA ALA A 527 -23.39 16.80 -24.03
C ALA A 527 -24.20 16.32 -22.81
N MET A 528 -23.84 16.74 -21.59
CA MET A 528 -24.61 16.42 -20.38
C MET A 528 -26.02 17.05 -20.34
N LEU A 529 -26.26 18.16 -21.05
CA LEU A 529 -27.61 18.76 -21.16
C LEU A 529 -28.49 18.02 -22.18
N GLU A 530 -27.90 17.48 -23.23
CA GLU A 530 -28.61 16.78 -24.31
C GLU A 530 -28.93 15.33 -23.92
N ALA A 531 -28.10 14.71 -23.07
CA ALA A 531 -28.33 13.40 -22.46
C ALA A 531 -29.45 13.45 -21.39
N GLY A 532 -30.68 13.67 -21.83
CA GLY A 532 -31.87 13.52 -21.00
C GLY A 532 -32.28 12.06 -20.87
N GLY A 533 -31.79 11.37 -19.84
CA GLY A 533 -32.57 10.35 -19.13
C GLY A 533 -32.31 8.85 -19.38
N ASP A 534 -31.20 8.40 -19.99
CA ASP A 534 -30.94 6.94 -20.06
C ASP A 534 -29.48 6.46 -20.21
N SER A 535 -28.46 7.32 -20.08
CA SER A 535 -27.06 6.97 -20.42
C SER A 535 -26.06 6.87 -19.26
N GLY A 536 -26.51 6.82 -18.00
CA GLY A 536 -25.62 6.80 -16.82
C GLY A 536 -24.79 8.09 -16.59
N LEU A 537 -24.72 8.98 -17.58
CA LEU A 537 -24.16 10.34 -17.55
C LEU A 537 -25.18 11.41 -17.09
N GLY A 538 -26.34 10.99 -16.58
CA GLY A 538 -27.43 11.91 -16.25
C GLY A 538 -27.25 12.60 -14.89
N LEU A 539 -27.81 13.81 -14.77
CA LEU A 539 -27.96 14.57 -13.51
C LEU A 539 -28.84 13.84 -12.45
N GLU A 540 -29.19 12.57 -12.63
CA GLU A 540 -30.20 11.85 -11.85
C GLU A 540 -29.72 11.42 -10.45
N GLY A 541 -28.40 11.33 -10.22
CA GLY A 541 -27.80 11.07 -8.91
C GLY A 541 -27.55 12.30 -8.02
N LEU A 542 -27.60 13.51 -8.59
CA LEU A 542 -27.27 14.75 -7.88
C LEU A 542 -28.46 15.26 -7.05
N ASP A 543 -28.16 15.83 -5.88
CA ASP A 543 -29.18 16.48 -5.06
C ASP A 543 -29.80 17.71 -5.76
N GLY A 544 -30.98 18.13 -5.30
CA GLY A 544 -31.74 19.19 -5.97
C GLY A 544 -31.09 20.59 -5.93
N GLU A 545 -30.05 20.78 -5.13
CA GLU A 545 -29.25 22.00 -5.08
C GLU A 545 -28.10 21.93 -6.10
N SER A 546 -27.35 20.83 -6.10
CA SER A 546 -26.25 20.55 -7.03
C SER A 546 -26.71 20.54 -8.47
N ARG A 547 -27.89 19.96 -8.76
CA ARG A 547 -28.51 20.00 -10.10
C ARG A 547 -28.76 21.44 -10.58
N ARG A 548 -29.24 22.33 -9.71
CA ARG A 548 -29.47 23.75 -10.05
C ARG A 548 -28.17 24.49 -10.33
N VAL A 549 -27.14 24.22 -9.51
CA VAL A 549 -25.82 24.82 -9.67
C VAL A 549 -25.22 24.40 -11.02
N VAL A 550 -25.26 23.11 -11.37
CA VAL A 550 -24.77 22.62 -12.68
C VAL A 550 -25.59 23.24 -13.83
N GLU A 551 -26.92 23.28 -13.74
CA GLU A 551 -27.76 23.95 -14.76
C GLU A 551 -27.42 25.43 -14.96
N ASP A 552 -27.10 26.16 -13.88
CA ASP A 552 -26.75 27.57 -13.95
C ASP A 552 -25.33 27.80 -14.51
N VAL A 553 -24.38 26.90 -14.26
CA VAL A 553 -23.04 26.92 -14.87
C VAL A 553 -23.12 26.63 -16.36
N VAL A 554 -23.90 25.63 -16.79
CA VAL A 554 -24.01 25.32 -18.22
C VAL A 554 -24.74 26.42 -18.99
N LYS A 555 -25.76 27.07 -18.40
CA LYS A 555 -26.41 28.27 -18.99
C LYS A 555 -25.43 29.44 -19.19
N GLN A 556 -24.35 29.50 -18.41
CA GLN A 556 -23.32 30.52 -18.53
C GLN A 556 -22.24 30.17 -19.55
N GLY A 557 -22.31 28.99 -20.19
CA GLY A 557 -21.38 28.53 -21.21
C GLY A 557 -20.48 27.36 -20.79
N GLY A 558 -20.78 26.70 -19.66
CA GLY A 558 -20.04 25.54 -19.16
C GLY A 558 -18.91 25.90 -18.19
N LEU A 559 -18.28 24.87 -17.61
CA LEU A 559 -17.25 25.03 -16.58
C LEU A 559 -16.03 25.82 -17.07
N SER A 560 -15.70 25.73 -18.37
CA SER A 560 -14.64 26.49 -19.05
C SER A 560 -14.79 28.02 -18.94
N THR A 561 -15.98 28.53 -18.62
CA THR A 561 -16.23 29.97 -18.41
C THR A 561 -15.92 30.42 -16.99
N LEU A 562 -15.84 29.49 -16.03
CA LEU A 562 -15.68 29.76 -14.60
C LEU A 562 -14.32 29.30 -14.06
N THR A 563 -13.76 28.24 -14.62
CA THR A 563 -12.46 27.68 -14.22
C THR A 563 -11.59 27.41 -15.45
N THR A 564 -10.28 27.26 -15.23
CA THR A 564 -9.33 26.90 -16.28
C THR A 564 -8.39 25.85 -15.72
N LEU A 565 -8.10 24.80 -16.51
CA LEU A 565 -7.11 23.80 -16.15
C LEU A 565 -5.71 24.40 -16.33
N ASP A 566 -4.94 24.47 -15.24
CA ASP A 566 -3.63 25.16 -15.21
C ASP A 566 -2.46 24.27 -15.59
N THR A 567 -2.35 23.11 -14.92
CA THR A 567 -1.21 22.18 -15.02
C THR A 567 -1.65 20.77 -14.66
N THR A 568 -1.18 19.77 -15.40
CA THR A 568 -1.28 18.33 -15.06
C THR A 568 0.05 17.82 -14.50
N VAL A 569 -0.01 17.09 -13.38
CA VAL A 569 1.20 16.64 -12.67
C VAL A 569 1.18 15.13 -12.46
N THR A 570 2.21 14.44 -12.93
CA THR A 570 2.38 13.00 -12.72
C THR A 570 3.52 12.74 -11.73
N VAL A 571 3.24 12.02 -10.64
CA VAL A 571 4.22 11.65 -9.60
C VAL A 571 4.68 10.22 -9.82
N LEU A 572 5.94 10.05 -10.24
CA LEU A 572 6.54 8.75 -10.54
C LEU A 572 7.35 8.23 -9.35
N ASP A 573 7.15 6.96 -9.01
CA ASP A 573 8.00 6.23 -8.08
C ASP A 573 9.28 5.76 -8.80
N ALA A 574 10.42 6.42 -8.54
CA ALA A 574 11.68 6.07 -9.20
C ALA A 574 12.15 4.64 -8.92
N PHE A 575 11.82 4.08 -7.75
CA PHE A 575 12.23 2.73 -7.36
C PHE A 575 11.45 1.66 -8.12
N ASN A 576 10.13 1.84 -8.25
CA ASN A 576 9.23 0.86 -8.87
C ASN A 576 8.98 1.06 -10.37
N LEU A 577 9.35 2.22 -10.95
CA LEU A 577 9.04 2.55 -12.34
C LEU A 577 9.44 1.47 -13.35
N HIS A 578 10.67 0.96 -13.26
CA HIS A 578 11.14 -0.07 -14.19
C HIS A 578 10.43 -1.41 -13.97
N HIS A 579 10.03 -1.74 -12.74
CA HIS A 579 9.27 -2.97 -12.51
C HIS A 579 7.87 -2.86 -13.12
N ASN A 580 7.18 -1.74 -12.87
CA ASN A 580 5.83 -1.52 -13.36
C ASN A 580 5.77 -1.43 -14.89
N LEU A 581 6.77 -0.87 -15.58
CA LEU A 581 6.79 -0.83 -17.06
C LEU A 581 7.04 -2.19 -17.73
N HIS A 582 7.43 -3.22 -16.97
CA HIS A 582 7.70 -4.57 -17.45
C HIS A 582 6.66 -5.59 -16.97
N THR A 583 5.57 -5.12 -16.35
CA THR A 583 4.43 -5.94 -15.93
C THR A 583 3.38 -6.06 -17.04
N ALA A 584 2.61 -7.14 -17.01
CA ALA A 584 1.41 -7.35 -17.83
C ALA A 584 0.15 -7.51 -16.97
N GLU A 585 0.23 -7.18 -15.68
CA GLU A 585 -0.94 -7.16 -14.80
C GLU A 585 -1.96 -6.14 -15.31
N PHE A 586 -3.21 -6.57 -15.40
CA PHE A 586 -4.35 -5.70 -15.68
C PHE A 586 -4.65 -4.80 -14.49
N LEU A 587 -5.31 -3.68 -14.74
CA LEU A 587 -5.78 -2.81 -13.65
C LEU A 587 -6.70 -3.59 -12.70
N SER A 588 -7.56 -4.48 -13.23
CA SER A 588 -8.50 -5.31 -12.48
C SER A 588 -7.81 -6.31 -11.55
N ASP A 589 -6.70 -6.92 -11.99
CA ASP A 589 -5.91 -7.87 -11.17
C ASP A 589 -5.32 -7.22 -9.92
N ARG A 590 -4.95 -5.95 -10.03
CA ARG A 590 -4.21 -5.22 -9.00
C ARG A 590 -5.11 -4.39 -8.08
N TYR A 591 -6.17 -3.81 -8.62
CA TYR A 591 -7.05 -2.89 -7.88
C TYR A 591 -8.44 -3.51 -7.59
N GLY A 592 -8.76 -4.66 -8.19
CA GLY A 592 -10.04 -5.36 -8.04
C GLY A 592 -11.12 -4.86 -8.99
N SER A 593 -12.00 -5.75 -9.44
CA SER A 593 -13.05 -5.47 -10.45
C SER A 593 -14.14 -4.50 -10.00
N GLY A 594 -14.20 -4.11 -8.72
CA GLY A 594 -15.23 -3.19 -8.20
C GLY A 594 -14.91 -1.70 -8.35
N GLU A 595 -13.66 -1.32 -8.65
CA GLU A 595 -13.23 0.08 -8.81
C GLU A 595 -13.00 0.49 -10.28
N ILE A 596 -13.05 -0.48 -11.18
CA ILE A 596 -12.76 -0.34 -12.62
C ILE A 596 -14.02 -0.74 -13.38
N ILE A 597 -14.39 0.04 -14.40
CA ILE A 597 -15.52 -0.31 -15.27
C ILE A 597 -15.19 -1.60 -16.02
N PRO A 598 -16.14 -2.54 -16.22
CA PRO A 598 -15.87 -3.82 -16.87
C PRO A 598 -15.20 -3.70 -18.24
N GLU A 599 -15.41 -2.58 -18.95
CA GLU A 599 -14.82 -2.34 -20.28
C GLU A 599 -13.37 -1.78 -20.25
N ASP A 600 -12.78 -1.47 -19.07
CA ASP A 600 -11.41 -0.94 -18.96
C ASP A 600 -10.38 -2.06 -18.68
N GLU A 601 -9.97 -2.73 -19.76
CA GLU A 601 -8.98 -3.82 -19.77
C GLU A 601 -7.52 -3.34 -19.91
N ARG A 602 -7.20 -2.11 -19.51
CA ARG A 602 -5.82 -1.63 -19.65
C ARG A 602 -4.88 -2.32 -18.68
N THR A 603 -3.60 -2.41 -19.07
CA THR A 603 -2.54 -2.79 -18.15
C THR A 603 -2.00 -1.59 -17.39
N ILE A 604 -1.35 -1.86 -16.26
CA ILE A 604 -0.67 -0.82 -15.47
C ILE A 604 0.38 -0.09 -16.31
N SER A 605 1.05 -0.81 -17.22
CA SER A 605 2.07 -0.26 -18.11
C SER A 605 1.49 0.81 -19.06
N ASP A 606 0.34 0.54 -19.67
CA ASP A 606 -0.32 1.47 -20.60
C ASP A 606 -0.75 2.73 -19.88
N LEU A 607 -1.46 2.57 -18.76
CA LEU A 607 -1.92 3.69 -17.97
C LEU A 607 -0.76 4.58 -17.49
N MET A 608 0.34 3.97 -17.03
CA MET A 608 1.52 4.71 -16.60
C MET A 608 2.16 5.51 -17.74
N VAL A 609 2.21 4.93 -18.95
CA VAL A 609 2.71 5.63 -20.14
C VAL A 609 1.80 6.79 -20.50
N ASP A 610 0.47 6.59 -20.52
CA ASP A 610 -0.49 7.65 -20.81
C ASP A 610 -0.38 8.81 -19.80
N GLN A 611 -0.23 8.48 -18.51
CA GLN A 611 0.01 9.46 -17.45
C GLN A 611 1.34 10.22 -17.63
N ILE A 612 2.38 9.59 -18.18
CA ILE A 612 3.65 10.25 -18.51
C ILE A 612 3.49 11.14 -19.75
N GLU A 613 2.86 10.64 -20.81
CA GLU A 613 2.65 11.35 -22.09
C GLU A 613 1.76 12.60 -21.91
N PHE A 614 0.76 12.52 -21.01
CA PHE A 614 -0.19 13.61 -20.77
C PHE A 614 0.31 14.71 -19.82
N ALA A 615 1.35 14.44 -19.03
CA ALA A 615 1.78 15.35 -17.97
C ALA A 615 2.43 16.64 -18.52
N ASP A 616 2.08 17.78 -17.92
CA ASP A 616 2.82 19.03 -18.10
C ASP A 616 4.09 19.05 -17.24
N VAL A 617 3.99 18.48 -16.05
CA VAL A 617 5.07 18.37 -15.06
C VAL A 617 5.16 16.93 -14.56
N ILE A 618 6.35 16.36 -14.59
CA ILE A 618 6.63 15.02 -14.08
C ILE A 618 7.54 15.15 -12.87
N VAL A 619 7.08 14.65 -11.72
CA VAL A 619 7.85 14.59 -10.48
C VAL A 619 8.41 13.18 -10.33
N ILE A 620 9.71 13.02 -10.57
CA ILE A 620 10.43 11.79 -10.24
C ILE A 620 10.69 11.82 -8.74
N ASN A 621 9.91 11.07 -7.98
CA ASN A 621 9.99 10.98 -6.52
C ASN A 621 10.81 9.75 -6.09
N LYS A 622 11.25 9.75 -4.83
CA LYS A 622 12.10 8.68 -4.23
C LYS A 622 13.45 8.51 -4.93
N ILE A 623 14.04 9.60 -5.42
CA ILE A 623 15.36 9.53 -6.09
C ILE A 623 16.46 8.98 -5.15
N ASP A 624 16.29 9.12 -3.84
CA ASP A 624 17.17 8.57 -2.80
C ASP A 624 17.20 7.03 -2.77
N MET A 625 16.14 6.36 -3.25
CA MET A 625 16.04 4.90 -3.30
C MET A 625 16.74 4.27 -4.50
N VAL A 626 17.25 5.09 -5.42
CA VAL A 626 17.89 4.64 -6.66
C VAL A 626 19.25 5.31 -6.86
N ASP A 627 20.20 4.58 -7.46
CA ASP A 627 21.52 5.12 -7.77
C ASP A 627 21.50 6.11 -8.96
N GLN A 628 22.61 6.82 -9.17
CA GLN A 628 22.68 7.82 -10.24
C GLN A 628 22.47 7.21 -11.64
N SER A 629 22.91 5.95 -11.84
CA SER A 629 22.76 5.29 -13.14
C SER A 629 21.29 5.02 -13.45
N VAL A 630 20.50 4.59 -12.47
CA VAL A 630 19.07 4.34 -12.62
C VAL A 630 18.31 5.65 -12.83
N ARG A 631 18.66 6.72 -12.10
CA ARG A 631 18.06 8.05 -12.31
C ARG A 631 18.26 8.56 -13.73
N ASP A 632 19.47 8.46 -14.26
CA ASP A 632 19.79 8.90 -15.62
C ASP A 632 19.00 8.11 -16.67
N LYS A 633 18.80 6.80 -16.45
CA LYS A 633 17.92 5.97 -17.29
C LYS A 633 16.47 6.45 -17.25
N ILE A 634 15.92 6.70 -16.06
CA ILE A 634 14.55 7.19 -15.88
C ILE A 634 14.36 8.53 -16.57
N ARG A 635 15.28 9.48 -16.39
CA ARG A 635 15.23 10.79 -17.07
C ARG A 635 15.24 10.63 -18.59
N THR A 636 16.09 9.74 -19.10
CA THR A 636 16.20 9.49 -20.55
C THR A 636 14.90 8.93 -21.09
N LEU A 637 14.32 7.93 -20.40
CA LEU A 637 13.03 7.35 -20.78
C LEU A 637 11.91 8.41 -20.79
N ILE A 638 11.81 9.21 -19.73
CA ILE A 638 10.80 10.28 -19.66
C ILE A 638 11.00 11.31 -20.77
N GLY A 639 12.23 11.71 -21.07
CA GLY A 639 12.52 12.63 -22.16
C GLY A 639 12.17 12.09 -23.55
N LEU A 640 12.14 10.76 -23.72
CA LEU A 640 11.71 10.09 -24.94
C LEU A 640 10.19 9.99 -25.04
N LEU A 641 9.52 9.64 -23.94
CA LEU A 641 8.06 9.52 -23.88
C LEU A 641 7.38 10.89 -23.94
N ASN A 642 7.88 11.86 -23.19
CA ASN A 642 7.34 13.21 -23.13
C ASN A 642 8.47 14.26 -23.14
N PRO A 643 8.94 14.68 -24.33
CA PRO A 643 10.05 15.64 -24.46
C PRO A 643 9.70 17.07 -24.04
N VAL A 644 8.41 17.38 -23.85
CA VAL A 644 7.92 18.73 -23.55
C VAL A 644 7.59 18.94 -22.07
N ALA A 645 7.42 17.86 -21.31
CA ALA A 645 7.15 17.92 -19.88
C ALA A 645 8.32 18.52 -19.11
N LYS A 646 7.99 19.31 -18.08
CA LYS A 646 8.97 19.74 -17.10
C LYS A 646 9.25 18.60 -16.12
N VAL A 647 10.49 18.13 -16.09
CA VAL A 647 10.90 17.05 -15.17
C VAL A 647 11.52 17.64 -13.89
N LEU A 648 10.91 17.32 -12.75
CA LEU A 648 11.39 17.65 -11.41
C LEU A 648 11.86 16.39 -10.70
N GLU A 649 12.97 16.48 -9.98
CA GLU A 649 13.45 15.40 -9.11
C GLU A 649 13.16 15.77 -7.66
N SER A 650 12.68 14.80 -6.89
CA SER A 650 12.32 15.03 -5.50
C SER A 650 12.63 13.84 -4.60
N LYS A 651 12.81 14.16 -3.33
CA LYS A 651 12.76 13.23 -2.20
C LYS A 651 11.57 13.63 -1.36
N TYR A 652 10.67 12.71 -1.05
CA TYR A 652 9.43 13.00 -0.31
C TYR A 652 8.54 14.05 -0.97
N SER A 653 8.51 14.09 -2.30
CA SER A 653 7.73 15.07 -3.06
C SER A 653 8.06 16.54 -2.73
N LYS A 654 9.21 16.82 -2.11
CA LYS A 654 9.67 18.18 -1.80
C LYS A 654 10.17 18.86 -3.07
N ILE A 655 9.34 19.74 -3.61
CA ILE A 655 9.61 20.56 -4.79
C ILE A 655 9.25 22.02 -4.52
N ASP A 656 9.67 22.94 -5.39
CA ASP A 656 9.12 24.30 -5.39
C ASP A 656 7.66 24.23 -5.88
N VAL A 657 6.71 24.57 -5.02
CA VAL A 657 5.26 24.47 -5.29
C VAL A 657 4.85 25.34 -6.48
N ARG A 658 5.58 26.43 -6.78
CA ARG A 658 5.32 27.29 -7.94
C ARG A 658 5.64 26.63 -9.27
N GLU A 659 6.31 25.49 -9.24
CA GLU A 659 6.59 24.70 -10.44
C GLU A 659 5.45 23.74 -10.79
N VAL A 660 4.45 23.59 -9.92
CA VAL A 660 3.26 22.76 -10.12
C VAL A 660 1.94 23.53 -9.99
N LEU A 661 1.93 24.69 -9.31
CA LEU A 661 0.75 25.56 -9.18
C LEU A 661 0.93 26.89 -9.89
N GLY A 662 -0.12 27.33 -10.59
CA GLY A 662 -0.18 28.65 -11.24
C GLY A 662 0.83 28.80 -12.37
N THR A 663 1.10 27.73 -13.10
CA THR A 663 2.14 27.69 -14.12
C THR A 663 1.61 28.04 -15.52
N GLY A 664 0.31 27.88 -15.76
CA GLY A 664 -0.37 28.09 -17.04
C GLY A 664 0.19 27.22 -18.17
N ARG A 665 0.62 25.99 -17.87
CA ARG A 665 1.31 25.10 -18.82
C ARG A 665 0.39 24.23 -19.66
N PHE A 666 -0.84 24.01 -19.21
CA PHE A 666 -1.77 23.12 -19.88
C PHE A 666 -2.25 23.67 -21.23
N ASP A 667 -2.31 22.79 -22.25
CA ASP A 667 -2.80 23.11 -23.59
C ASP A 667 -3.58 21.89 -24.14
N PHE A 668 -4.89 22.09 -24.39
CA PHE A 668 -5.79 21.05 -24.89
C PHE A 668 -5.39 20.49 -26.27
N LEU A 669 -4.97 21.34 -27.22
CA LEU A 669 -4.58 20.89 -28.55
C LEU A 669 -3.32 20.03 -28.47
N ARG A 670 -2.39 20.41 -27.59
CA ARG A 670 -1.19 19.61 -27.33
C ARG A 670 -1.54 18.28 -26.69
N ALA A 671 -2.34 18.31 -25.62
CA ALA A 671 -2.77 17.14 -24.87
C ALA A 671 -3.51 16.14 -25.77
N ALA A 672 -4.44 16.60 -26.61
CA ALA A 672 -5.18 15.79 -27.57
C ALA A 672 -4.32 15.21 -28.69
N SER A 673 -3.28 15.95 -29.12
CA SER A 673 -2.41 15.48 -30.21
C SER A 673 -1.41 14.40 -29.79
N GLY A 674 -1.12 14.23 -28.50
CA GLY A 674 -0.21 13.21 -27.93
C GLY A 674 1.23 13.16 -28.49
N ALA A 675 1.56 13.92 -29.54
CA ALA A 675 2.68 13.63 -30.42
C ALA A 675 3.83 14.63 -30.26
N GLY A 676 4.40 14.70 -29.06
CA GLY A 676 5.61 15.48 -28.79
C GLY A 676 6.85 14.96 -29.57
N TRP A 677 6.91 13.67 -29.86
CA TRP A 677 8.06 13.01 -30.50
C TRP A 677 8.16 13.21 -32.02
N LEU A 678 7.03 13.23 -32.76
CA LEU A 678 7.03 13.38 -34.23
C LEU A 678 7.67 14.70 -34.66
N ARG A 679 7.44 15.79 -33.90
CA ARG A 679 8.10 17.08 -34.13
C ARG A 679 9.61 17.04 -33.85
N SER A 680 10.04 16.34 -32.80
CA SER A 680 11.46 16.24 -32.41
C SER A 680 12.26 15.35 -33.37
N LEU A 681 11.66 14.28 -33.89
CA LEU A 681 12.28 13.33 -34.83
C LEU A 681 12.51 13.92 -36.23
N HIS A 682 11.67 14.88 -36.66
CA HIS A 682 11.80 15.57 -37.94
C HIS A 682 12.82 16.73 -37.91
N GLU A 683 13.42 17.04 -36.74
CA GLU A 683 14.48 18.05 -36.65
C GLU A 683 15.79 17.55 -37.27
N MET A 684 15.99 17.88 -38.55
CA MET A 684 17.21 17.55 -39.30
C MET A 684 18.43 18.32 -38.77
N GLY A 685 19.47 17.58 -38.35
CA GLY A 685 20.78 18.11 -37.97
C GLY A 685 21.85 17.89 -39.04
N LYS A 686 22.91 18.73 -39.05
CA LYS A 686 24.09 18.51 -39.90
C LYS A 686 24.98 17.43 -39.29
N VAL A 687 25.10 16.28 -39.93
CA VAL A 687 26.00 15.18 -39.51
C VAL A 687 27.16 15.07 -40.50
N GLU A 688 28.40 15.13 -40.00
CA GLU A 688 29.61 14.88 -40.79
C GLU A 688 29.82 13.38 -40.96
N THR A 689 29.79 12.90 -42.21
CA THR A 689 30.12 11.51 -42.55
C THR A 689 31.43 11.44 -43.33
N ALA A 690 32.00 10.24 -43.47
CA ALA A 690 33.21 9.99 -44.26
C ALA A 690 33.11 10.46 -45.74
N ASN A 691 31.88 10.71 -46.24
CA ASN A 691 31.60 11.20 -47.58
C ASN A 691 31.01 12.63 -47.62
N GLY A 692 31.15 13.41 -46.53
CA GLY A 692 30.70 14.81 -46.43
C GLY A 692 29.54 15.04 -45.46
N VAL A 693 29.12 16.32 -45.35
CA VAL A 693 28.02 16.76 -44.49
C VAL A 693 26.67 16.35 -45.10
N ARG A 694 25.88 15.54 -44.40
CA ARG A 694 24.50 15.20 -44.75
C ARG A 694 23.54 15.73 -43.69
N MET A 695 22.32 16.09 -44.11
CA MET A 695 21.21 16.27 -43.18
C MET A 695 20.77 14.87 -42.72
N ALA A 696 20.78 14.63 -41.43
CA ALA A 696 20.29 13.40 -40.81
C ALA A 696 19.63 13.76 -39.46
N PRO A 697 18.69 12.95 -38.93
CA PRO A 697 18.19 13.11 -37.57
C PRO A 697 19.38 13.20 -36.63
N LYS A 698 19.35 14.16 -35.71
CA LYS A 698 20.41 14.34 -34.73
C LYS A 698 20.49 13.05 -33.90
N PRO A 699 21.64 12.33 -33.85
CA PRO A 699 21.73 11.13 -33.04
C PRO A 699 21.80 11.54 -31.57
N GLU A 700 20.64 11.71 -30.93
CA GLU A 700 20.56 11.71 -29.49
C GLU A 700 20.41 10.26 -29.08
N THR A 701 21.49 9.71 -28.49
CA THR A 701 21.64 8.47 -27.72
C THR A 701 22.70 7.50 -28.25
N LEU A 702 23.95 7.72 -27.81
CA LEU A 702 25.00 6.68 -27.79
C LEU A 702 25.64 6.52 -26.40
N GLU A 703 25.15 7.24 -25.38
CA GLU A 703 25.81 7.31 -24.06
C GLU A 703 25.05 6.54 -22.95
N TYR A 704 23.76 6.17 -23.14
CA TYR A 704 22.92 5.64 -22.04
C TYR A 704 22.06 4.41 -22.36
N GLY A 705 22.21 3.79 -23.54
CA GLY A 705 21.62 2.48 -23.85
C GLY A 705 20.14 2.45 -24.25
N ILE A 706 19.40 3.56 -24.22
CA ILE A 706 18.03 3.65 -24.77
C ILE A 706 18.08 4.44 -26.08
N ASN A 707 17.55 3.87 -27.16
CA ASN A 707 17.54 4.46 -28.51
C ASN A 707 16.14 4.36 -29.15
N ASN A 708 15.90 5.20 -30.17
CA ASN A 708 14.65 5.23 -30.93
C ASN A 708 14.93 5.30 -32.45
N PHE A 709 13.98 4.88 -33.27
CA PHE A 709 14.00 5.10 -34.72
C PHE A 709 12.59 5.04 -35.32
N VAL A 710 12.42 5.58 -36.52
CA VAL A 710 11.16 5.49 -37.29
C VAL A 710 11.33 4.47 -38.41
N TYR A 711 10.49 3.44 -38.43
CA TYR A 711 10.35 2.53 -39.55
C TYR A 711 9.43 3.14 -40.60
N THR A 712 9.91 3.20 -41.85
CA THR A 712 9.13 3.69 -42.98
C THR A 712 9.23 2.75 -44.17
N ALA A 713 8.09 2.37 -44.74
CA ALA A 713 8.03 1.67 -46.01
C ALA A 713 6.79 2.07 -46.81
N ARG A 714 6.86 1.94 -48.14
CA ARG A 714 5.79 2.34 -49.10
C ARG A 714 5.23 1.15 -49.87
N ARG A 715 5.10 0.02 -49.18
CA ARG A 715 4.42 -1.19 -49.66
C ARG A 715 3.49 -1.67 -48.56
N PRO A 716 2.33 -2.25 -48.87
CA PRO A 716 1.47 -2.76 -47.80
C PRO A 716 2.12 -3.97 -47.12
N PHE A 717 1.81 -4.16 -45.84
CA PHE A 717 2.08 -5.41 -45.13
C PHE A 717 1.16 -6.52 -45.64
N HIS A 718 1.71 -7.72 -45.75
CA HIS A 718 0.96 -8.95 -45.90
C HIS A 718 0.23 -9.25 -44.57
N PRO A 719 -1.11 -9.32 -44.55
CA PRO A 719 -1.90 -9.45 -43.32
C PRO A 719 -1.46 -10.61 -42.43
N ARG A 720 -1.44 -11.84 -42.98
CA ARG A 720 -1.00 -13.04 -42.25
C ARG A 720 0.42 -13.00 -41.71
N ARG A 721 1.39 -12.45 -42.47
CA ARG A 721 2.80 -12.37 -42.04
C ARG A 721 2.98 -11.38 -40.90
N LEU A 722 2.28 -10.25 -40.95
CA LEU A 722 2.29 -9.29 -39.85
C LEU A 722 1.63 -9.89 -38.61
N PHE A 723 0.46 -10.52 -38.75
CA PHE A 723 -0.24 -11.17 -37.65
C PHE A 723 0.64 -12.23 -36.97
N ALA A 724 1.22 -13.16 -37.75
CA ALA A 724 2.10 -14.21 -37.23
C ALA A 724 3.37 -13.67 -36.53
N LEU A 725 3.84 -12.48 -36.93
CA LEU A 725 4.96 -11.84 -36.26
C LEU A 725 4.58 -11.37 -34.86
N LEU A 726 3.34 -10.91 -34.65
CA LEU A 726 2.94 -10.17 -33.45
C LEU A 726 2.18 -11.06 -32.45
N TYR A 727 1.34 -11.97 -32.96
CA TYR A 727 0.35 -12.76 -32.24
C TYR A 727 0.82 -13.50 -30.96
N ASP A 728 2.05 -13.99 -30.92
CA ASP A 728 2.62 -14.72 -29.77
C ASP A 728 3.73 -13.94 -29.05
N LYS A 729 3.97 -12.67 -29.41
CA LYS A 729 4.98 -11.79 -28.77
C LYS A 729 4.39 -10.48 -28.24
N PHE A 730 3.18 -10.15 -28.64
CA PHE A 730 2.40 -9.07 -28.06
C PHE A 730 0.99 -9.58 -27.80
N ILE A 731 0.37 -9.06 -26.74
CA ILE A 731 -1.06 -9.22 -26.54
C ILE A 731 -1.72 -8.22 -27.47
N LEU A 732 -2.47 -8.72 -28.46
CA LEU A 732 -3.12 -7.87 -29.46
C LEU A 732 -4.49 -7.45 -28.94
N LEU A 733 -4.70 -6.13 -28.86
CA LEU A 733 -6.00 -5.53 -28.62
C LEU A 733 -6.47 -4.90 -29.94
N GLN A 734 -7.60 -5.33 -30.46
CA GLN A 734 -8.16 -4.81 -31.69
C GLN A 734 -9.43 -4.02 -31.36
N ASN A 735 -9.48 -2.77 -31.79
CA ASN A 735 -10.69 -1.95 -31.64
C ASN A 735 -11.51 -2.05 -32.93
N ALA A 736 -12.32 -3.10 -33.07
CA ALA A 736 -13.37 -3.11 -34.10
C ALA A 736 -14.45 -2.10 -33.70
N GLY A 737 -14.62 -1.04 -34.49
CA GLY A 737 -15.77 -0.17 -34.34
C GLY A 737 -17.04 -0.86 -34.84
N GLY A 738 -17.83 -1.44 -33.93
CA GLY A 738 -19.23 -1.80 -34.19
C GLY A 738 -19.78 -3.01 -33.42
N ASP A 739 -20.84 -2.72 -32.62
CA ASP A 739 -21.98 -3.56 -32.23
C ASP A 739 -21.74 -4.79 -31.32
N ASP A 740 -21.61 -4.54 -30.01
CA ASP A 740 -21.96 -5.52 -28.96
C ASP A 740 -23.50 -5.61 -28.84
N ASP A 741 -24.13 -6.30 -29.78
CA ASP A 741 -25.45 -6.92 -29.59
C ASP A 741 -25.22 -8.44 -29.45
N GLU A 742 -24.65 -8.89 -28.33
CA GLU A 742 -24.80 -10.29 -27.91
C GLU A 742 -25.94 -10.36 -26.88
N ASP A 743 -27.05 -10.93 -27.34
CA ASP A 743 -28.29 -11.17 -26.64
C ASP A 743 -28.07 -11.95 -25.33
N ASP A 744 -28.60 -11.40 -24.23
CA ASP A 744 -28.92 -12.12 -23.00
C ASP A 744 -29.87 -13.30 -23.31
N GLU A 745 -29.35 -14.53 -23.36
CA GLU A 745 -30.15 -15.73 -23.13
C GLU A 745 -29.85 -16.29 -21.74
N ASP A 746 -30.76 -16.01 -20.81
CA ASP A 746 -31.02 -16.78 -19.60
C ASP A 746 -31.11 -18.28 -19.95
N ASP A 747 -30.44 -19.17 -19.20
CA ASP A 747 -31.13 -20.31 -18.57
C ASP A 747 -30.25 -21.09 -17.56
N GLU A 748 -30.98 -21.65 -16.60
CA GLU A 748 -30.58 -22.31 -15.37
C GLU A 748 -29.91 -23.70 -15.55
N GLU A 749 -29.04 -24.04 -14.58
CA GLU A 749 -28.72 -25.36 -13.99
C GLU A 749 -28.66 -26.66 -14.86
N GLU A 750 -27.51 -27.35 -14.88
CA GLU A 750 -27.26 -28.66 -14.22
C GLU A 750 -26.04 -29.40 -14.82
N GLU A 751 -25.41 -30.21 -13.97
CA GLU A 751 -24.22 -31.05 -14.18
C GLU A 751 -24.46 -32.25 -15.14
N GLU A 752 -23.41 -32.66 -15.86
CA GLU A 752 -22.84 -34.03 -15.95
C GLU A 752 -22.21 -34.34 -17.32
N GLU A 753 -21.05 -35.00 -17.24
CA GLU A 753 -20.19 -35.49 -18.32
C GLU A 753 -20.92 -36.49 -19.25
N GLU A 754 -20.62 -36.46 -20.56
CA GLU A 754 -20.37 -37.69 -21.35
C GLU A 754 -19.73 -37.36 -22.72
N GLU A 755 -18.58 -38.00 -22.99
CA GLU A 755 -17.86 -38.03 -24.25
C GLU A 755 -18.69 -38.70 -25.37
N VAL A 756 -18.83 -38.06 -26.53
CA VAL A 756 -19.09 -38.73 -27.81
C VAL A 756 -18.29 -38.06 -28.93
N GLU A 757 -17.34 -38.81 -29.50
CA GLU A 757 -16.69 -38.53 -30.77
C GLU A 757 -17.69 -38.69 -31.92
N GLU A 758 -17.94 -37.64 -32.71
CA GLU A 758 -18.34 -37.78 -34.11
C GLU A 758 -17.52 -36.81 -34.99
N GLU A 759 -16.86 -37.38 -35.99
CA GLU A 759 -16.09 -36.72 -37.04
C GLU A 759 -17.06 -36.07 -38.05
N ASP A 760 -17.12 -34.73 -38.09
CA ASP A 760 -17.62 -33.99 -39.24
C ASP A 760 -16.54 -32.96 -39.67
N GLU A 761 -15.96 -33.22 -40.84
CA GLU A 761 -15.03 -32.34 -41.56
C GLU A 761 -15.82 -31.19 -42.20
N ASP A 762 -16.09 -30.12 -41.45
CA ASP A 762 -16.36 -28.80 -42.00
C ASP A 762 -15.22 -27.86 -41.55
N GLU A 763 -14.59 -27.17 -42.51
CA GLU A 763 -13.49 -26.23 -42.28
C GLU A 763 -13.96 -25.05 -41.40
N GLU A 764 -13.91 -25.23 -40.08
CA GLU A 764 -14.03 -24.16 -39.10
C GLU A 764 -12.87 -23.17 -39.30
N MET A 765 -13.22 -21.89 -39.41
CA MET A 765 -12.24 -20.79 -39.28
C MET A 765 -11.43 -21.05 -38.02
N ILE A 766 -10.11 -21.08 -38.16
CA ILE A 766 -9.22 -21.16 -37.00
C ILE A 766 -9.35 -19.83 -36.27
N ASP A 767 -10.25 -19.78 -35.29
CA ASP A 767 -10.18 -18.83 -34.21
C ASP A 767 -8.87 -19.15 -33.47
N LEU A 768 -7.81 -18.45 -33.87
CA LEU A 768 -6.49 -18.63 -33.30
C LEU A 768 -6.55 -18.00 -31.90
N ASP A 769 -7.05 -18.72 -30.91
CA ASP A 769 -7.00 -18.32 -29.50
C ASP A 769 -5.58 -17.90 -29.11
N GLN A 770 -5.38 -16.60 -28.84
CA GLN A 770 -4.06 -16.10 -28.46
C GLN A 770 -3.48 -16.92 -27.30
N PRO A 771 -2.18 -17.24 -27.31
CA PRO A 771 -1.55 -17.91 -26.18
C PRO A 771 -1.78 -17.11 -24.90
N THR A 772 -1.76 -17.78 -23.75
CA THR A 772 -1.92 -17.10 -22.45
C THR A 772 -0.94 -15.94 -22.30
N ALA A 773 -1.35 -14.87 -21.62
CA ALA A 773 -0.52 -13.68 -21.38
C ALA A 773 0.89 -14.03 -20.84
N GLU A 774 0.99 -15.03 -19.96
CA GLU A 774 2.26 -15.56 -19.44
C GLU A 774 3.18 -16.10 -20.55
N THR A 775 2.61 -16.83 -21.51
CA THR A 775 3.33 -17.40 -22.65
C THR A 775 3.80 -16.30 -23.60
N ILE A 776 2.93 -15.33 -23.91
CA ILE A 776 3.27 -14.17 -24.75
C ILE A 776 4.42 -13.37 -24.12
N LEU A 777 4.37 -13.12 -22.81
CA LEU A 777 5.45 -12.45 -22.09
C LEU A 777 6.76 -13.22 -22.11
N ALA A 778 6.71 -14.53 -21.91
CA ALA A 778 7.89 -15.39 -22.00
C ALA A 778 8.51 -15.33 -23.40
N ASN A 779 7.68 -15.39 -24.44
CA ASN A 779 8.10 -15.29 -25.85
C ASN A 779 8.69 -13.91 -26.15
N LYS A 780 8.03 -12.82 -25.74
CA LYS A 780 8.54 -11.44 -25.90
C LYS A 780 9.90 -11.26 -25.24
N ARG A 781 10.06 -11.74 -24.00
CA ARG A 781 11.33 -11.68 -23.25
C ARG A 781 12.42 -12.54 -23.88
N ALA A 782 12.07 -13.70 -24.44
CA ALA A 782 13.00 -14.58 -25.13
C ALA A 782 13.35 -14.11 -26.55
N HIS A 783 12.54 -13.24 -27.17
CA HIS A 783 12.71 -12.86 -28.57
C HIS A 783 13.97 -12.01 -28.78
N PRO A 784 14.94 -12.44 -29.61
CA PRO A 784 16.25 -11.81 -29.69
C PRO A 784 16.23 -10.37 -30.22
N ILE A 785 15.17 -9.96 -30.91
CA ILE A 785 15.04 -8.65 -31.55
C ILE A 785 14.02 -7.75 -30.85
N LEU A 786 12.91 -8.32 -30.38
CA LEU A 786 11.75 -7.54 -29.92
C LEU A 786 11.77 -7.32 -28.40
N HIS A 787 12.51 -8.11 -27.63
CA HIS A 787 12.58 -7.99 -26.16
C HIS A 787 12.98 -6.57 -25.69
N SER A 788 13.81 -5.87 -26.46
CA SER A 788 14.31 -4.52 -26.16
C SER A 788 13.32 -3.41 -26.47
N VAL A 789 12.27 -3.67 -27.26
CA VAL A 789 11.24 -2.68 -27.60
C VAL A 789 10.35 -2.44 -26.37
N LEU A 790 10.31 -1.18 -25.92
CA LEU A 790 9.52 -0.72 -24.78
C LEU A 790 8.23 -0.01 -25.23
N ARG A 791 8.29 0.75 -26.33
CA ARG A 791 7.14 1.46 -26.92
C ARG A 791 7.25 1.45 -28.44
N SER A 792 6.12 1.38 -29.12
CA SER A 792 6.02 1.80 -30.52
C SER A 792 4.67 2.46 -30.81
N LYS A 793 4.64 3.42 -31.73
CA LYS A 793 3.41 4.15 -32.10
C LYS A 793 3.48 4.64 -33.54
N GLY A 794 2.36 4.71 -34.23
CA GLY A 794 2.32 5.23 -35.59
C GLY A 794 1.15 4.71 -36.38
N PHE A 795 1.31 4.61 -37.69
CA PHE A 795 0.29 4.05 -38.57
C PHE A 795 0.91 3.08 -39.59
N PHE A 796 0.08 2.15 -40.06
CA PHE A 796 0.48 1.10 -40.97
C PHE A 796 -0.52 0.90 -42.10
N TRP A 797 -0.11 0.14 -43.12
CA TRP A 797 -0.90 -0.10 -44.33
C TRP A 797 -1.01 -1.61 -44.54
N LEU A 798 -2.22 -2.16 -44.51
CA LEU A 798 -2.51 -3.55 -44.83
C LEU A 798 -2.93 -3.71 -46.29
N ALA A 799 -2.50 -4.81 -46.92
CA ALA A 799 -2.81 -5.08 -48.33
C ALA A 799 -4.30 -5.14 -48.59
N THR A 800 -5.06 -5.75 -47.69
CA THR A 800 -6.50 -5.99 -47.74
C THR A 800 -7.35 -4.75 -47.41
N ARG A 801 -6.76 -3.73 -46.77
CA ARG A 801 -7.42 -2.48 -46.38
C ARG A 801 -6.76 -1.31 -47.14
N PRO A 802 -6.92 -1.23 -48.49
CA PRO A 802 -6.14 -0.32 -49.34
C PRO A 802 -6.55 1.16 -49.24
N TYR A 803 -7.66 1.45 -48.59
CA TYR A 803 -8.31 2.77 -48.56
C TYR A 803 -8.15 3.51 -47.22
N GLN A 804 -7.82 2.78 -46.17
CA GLN A 804 -7.61 3.30 -44.81
C GLN A 804 -6.20 2.95 -44.34
N PHE A 805 -5.71 3.69 -43.35
CA PHE A 805 -4.52 3.30 -42.60
C PHE A 805 -4.94 2.67 -41.27
N GLY A 806 -4.10 1.80 -40.72
CA GLY A 806 -4.28 1.29 -39.36
C GLY A 806 -3.50 2.11 -38.35
N GLU A 807 -4.03 2.24 -37.15
CA GLU A 807 -3.35 2.85 -36.01
C GLU A 807 -2.57 1.80 -35.23
N TRP A 808 -1.34 2.15 -34.84
CA TRP A 808 -0.44 1.28 -34.09
C TRP A 808 -0.09 1.95 -32.77
N SER A 809 -0.35 1.28 -31.64
CA SER A 809 0.05 1.73 -30.31
C SER A 809 0.47 0.55 -29.43
N GLN A 810 1.73 0.52 -29.05
CA GLN A 810 2.34 -0.58 -28.29
C GLN A 810 3.07 -0.04 -27.07
N ALA A 811 2.79 -0.54 -25.87
CA ALA A 811 3.60 -0.30 -24.66
C ALA A 811 3.89 -1.63 -23.94
N GLY A 812 5.15 -1.84 -23.54
CA GLY A 812 5.61 -3.09 -22.92
C GLY A 812 5.41 -4.32 -23.82
N ALA A 813 4.45 -5.18 -23.47
CA ALA A 813 4.05 -6.36 -24.23
C ALA A 813 2.64 -6.24 -24.86
N MET A 814 1.93 -5.14 -24.60
CA MET A 814 0.62 -4.87 -25.22
C MET A 814 0.81 -4.17 -26.56
N LEU A 815 -0.03 -4.51 -27.53
CA LEU A 815 -0.12 -3.87 -28.84
C LEU A 815 -1.58 -3.67 -29.22
N THR A 816 -2.04 -2.42 -29.13
CA THR A 816 -3.34 -1.98 -29.61
C THR A 816 -3.25 -1.61 -31.10
N LEU A 817 -4.16 -2.16 -31.88
CA LEU A 817 -4.28 -1.93 -33.31
C LEU A 817 -5.71 -1.48 -33.61
N GLY A 818 -5.84 -0.34 -34.28
CA GLY A 818 -7.14 0.28 -34.55
C GLY A 818 -7.34 0.58 -36.03
N CYS A 819 -8.60 0.76 -36.41
CA CYS A 819 -8.97 1.34 -37.70
C CYS A 819 -8.72 2.85 -37.68
N GLY A 820 -7.82 3.33 -38.54
CA GLY A 820 -7.60 4.76 -38.75
C GLY A 820 -8.49 5.33 -39.86
N GLY A 821 -8.27 6.62 -40.15
CA GLY A 821 -8.97 7.33 -41.22
C GLY A 821 -8.60 6.86 -42.63
N GLY A 822 -9.30 7.42 -43.63
CA GLY A 822 -8.94 7.25 -45.04
C GLY A 822 -7.60 7.89 -45.38
N TRP A 823 -6.85 7.30 -46.32
CA TRP A 823 -5.67 7.95 -46.89
C TRP A 823 -6.07 9.28 -47.54
N PHE A 824 -5.23 10.33 -47.45
CA PHE A 824 -5.56 11.62 -48.06
C PHE A 824 -5.72 11.52 -49.58
N ALA A 825 -5.04 10.58 -50.23
CA ALA A 825 -5.22 10.27 -51.65
C ALA A 825 -6.63 9.74 -52.01
N GLU A 826 -7.40 9.29 -51.01
CA GLU A 826 -8.76 8.75 -51.16
C GLU A 826 -9.85 9.72 -50.71
N LEU A 827 -9.48 10.84 -50.08
CA LEU A 827 -10.42 11.84 -49.58
C LEU A 827 -10.59 12.99 -50.58
N PRO A 828 -11.81 13.56 -50.69
CA PRO A 828 -12.04 14.76 -51.50
C PRO A 828 -11.31 15.97 -50.89
N ASP A 829 -10.95 16.96 -51.72
CA ASP A 829 -10.13 18.12 -51.33
C ASP A 829 -10.81 18.99 -50.24
N GLU A 830 -12.14 18.90 -50.14
CA GLU A 830 -12.96 19.53 -49.10
C GLU A 830 -12.75 18.93 -47.70
N ALA A 831 -12.33 17.68 -47.60
CA ALA A 831 -12.06 17.00 -46.32
C ALA A 831 -10.64 17.25 -45.79
N TRP A 832 -9.78 17.93 -46.56
CA TRP A 832 -8.41 18.23 -46.17
C TRP A 832 -8.35 19.45 -45.22
N PRO A 833 -7.41 19.48 -44.25
CA PRO A 833 -7.21 20.61 -43.33
C PRO A 833 -7.12 21.96 -44.06
N GLU A 834 -7.72 23.03 -43.53
CA GLU A 834 -7.68 24.36 -44.18
C GLU A 834 -6.32 25.07 -44.07
N ASP A 835 -5.47 24.64 -43.14
CA ASP A 835 -4.15 25.22 -42.91
C ASP A 835 -3.20 24.94 -44.10
N SER A 836 -2.63 26.00 -44.67
CA SER A 836 -1.80 25.91 -45.87
C SER A 836 -0.46 25.19 -45.65
N ASP A 837 0.11 25.28 -44.45
CA ASP A 837 1.38 24.61 -44.12
C ASP A 837 1.14 23.12 -43.90
N VAL A 838 0.01 22.75 -43.29
CA VAL A 838 -0.42 21.34 -43.13
C VAL A 838 -0.71 20.70 -44.50
N ARG A 839 -1.48 21.37 -45.38
CA ARG A 839 -1.74 20.86 -46.74
C ARG A 839 -0.46 20.65 -47.54
N LYS A 840 0.51 21.56 -47.37
CA LYS A 840 1.81 21.44 -48.02
C LYS A 840 2.59 20.24 -47.50
N SER A 841 2.61 20.02 -46.17
CA SER A 841 3.23 18.83 -45.58
C SER A 841 2.63 17.54 -46.12
N ILE A 842 1.29 17.46 -46.22
CA ILE A 842 0.59 16.28 -46.76
C ILE A 842 0.98 16.06 -48.23
N THR A 843 0.95 17.11 -49.06
CA THR A 843 1.30 16.99 -50.48
C THR A 843 2.78 16.67 -50.72
N ASP A 844 3.69 17.13 -49.86
CA ASP A 844 5.11 16.78 -49.91
C ASP A 844 5.34 15.27 -49.65
N ASP A 845 4.42 14.60 -48.94
CA ASP A 845 4.44 13.16 -48.68
C ASP A 845 3.85 12.31 -49.83
N PHE A 846 3.24 12.89 -50.86
CA PHE A 846 2.68 12.14 -51.98
C PHE A 846 3.80 11.60 -52.87
N GLN A 847 3.83 10.27 -53.08
CA GLN A 847 4.82 9.62 -53.93
C GLN A 847 4.21 8.55 -54.82
N GLY A 848 4.54 8.58 -56.10
CA GLY A 848 4.11 7.57 -57.07
C GLY A 848 2.60 7.61 -57.37
N GLU A 849 2.06 6.49 -57.85
CA GLU A 849 0.64 6.34 -58.20
C GLU A 849 -0.28 6.21 -56.97
N TRP A 850 0.28 5.85 -55.82
CA TRP A 850 -0.48 5.45 -54.63
C TRP A 850 -0.56 6.53 -53.54
N GLY A 851 -0.05 7.74 -53.81
CA GLY A 851 -0.23 8.93 -52.98
C GLY A 851 0.57 8.92 -51.67
N ASP A 852 -0.10 9.18 -50.55
CA ASP A 852 0.46 9.28 -49.20
C ASP A 852 0.62 7.94 -48.46
N ARG A 853 0.13 6.84 -49.05
CA ARG A 853 0.18 5.48 -48.49
C ARG A 853 1.60 5.06 -48.09
N ARG A 854 1.77 4.75 -46.81
CA ARG A 854 3.03 4.27 -46.21
C ARG A 854 2.81 3.67 -44.82
N GLN A 855 3.84 3.08 -44.26
CA GLN A 855 3.91 2.84 -42.82
C GLN A 855 4.86 3.87 -42.23
N GLU A 856 4.53 4.36 -41.05
CA GLU A 856 5.39 5.25 -40.28
C GLU A 856 5.19 4.92 -38.81
N ILE A 857 6.11 4.10 -38.27
CA ILE A 857 6.01 3.56 -36.91
C ILE A 857 7.29 3.91 -36.17
N VAL A 858 7.18 4.67 -35.08
CA VAL A 858 8.30 4.93 -34.19
C VAL A 858 8.47 3.75 -33.23
N PHE A 859 9.71 3.31 -33.01
CA PHE A 859 10.10 2.33 -31.99
C PHE A 859 11.04 2.98 -30.99
N ILE A 860 10.83 2.71 -29.71
CA ILE A 860 11.64 3.19 -28.58
C ILE A 860 11.98 1.98 -27.71
N GLY A 861 13.25 1.84 -27.32
CA GLY A 861 13.65 0.74 -26.45
C GLY A 861 15.11 0.78 -25.99
N GLU A 862 15.50 -0.17 -25.14
CA GLU A 862 16.86 -0.28 -24.60
C GLU A 862 17.75 -1.12 -25.55
N GLY A 863 18.63 -0.48 -26.31
CA GLY A 863 19.58 -1.14 -27.20
C GLY A 863 18.91 -1.80 -28.40
N ILE A 864 17.83 -1.20 -28.92
CA ILE A 864 17.11 -1.73 -30.07
C ILE A 864 18.03 -1.81 -31.29
N ASP A 865 18.06 -2.99 -31.93
CA ASP A 865 18.78 -3.19 -33.19
C ASP A 865 17.88 -2.72 -34.34
N THR A 866 18.08 -1.47 -34.75
CA THR A 866 17.27 -0.82 -35.79
C THR A 866 17.29 -1.61 -37.09
N VAL A 867 18.44 -2.21 -37.46
CA VAL A 867 18.57 -2.97 -38.71
C VAL A 867 17.82 -4.29 -38.62
N ALA A 868 17.90 -4.97 -37.47
CA ALA A 868 17.19 -6.22 -37.26
C ALA A 868 15.67 -6.03 -37.22
N ILE A 869 15.17 -4.98 -36.55
CA ILE A 869 13.72 -4.67 -36.52
C ILE A 869 13.23 -4.27 -37.91
N THR A 870 13.95 -3.39 -38.63
CA THR A 870 13.58 -3.04 -40.01
C THR A 870 13.50 -4.27 -40.89
N ARG A 871 14.48 -5.17 -40.83
CA ARG A 871 14.45 -6.41 -41.62
C ARG A 871 13.26 -7.30 -41.26
N LEU A 872 12.94 -7.42 -39.98
CA LEU A 872 11.82 -8.22 -39.48
C LEU A 872 10.47 -7.70 -40.00
N LEU A 873 10.29 -6.37 -40.05
CA LEU A 873 9.10 -5.74 -40.63
C LEU A 873 9.10 -5.81 -42.16
N ASP A 874 10.26 -5.62 -42.82
CA ASP A 874 10.40 -5.75 -44.28
C ASP A 874 10.01 -7.17 -44.75
N GLU A 875 10.31 -8.20 -43.96
CA GLU A 875 9.90 -9.60 -44.19
C GLU A 875 8.38 -9.79 -44.12
N CYS A 876 7.62 -8.83 -43.59
CA CYS A 876 6.16 -8.81 -43.60
C CYS A 876 5.57 -8.01 -44.77
N LEU A 877 6.35 -7.26 -45.55
CA LEU A 877 5.85 -6.48 -46.71
C LEU A 877 5.52 -7.39 -47.89
N LEU A 878 4.58 -6.98 -48.75
CA LEU A 878 4.34 -7.66 -50.02
C LEU A 878 5.62 -7.75 -50.86
N ASP A 879 5.89 -8.95 -51.38
CA ASP A 879 6.98 -9.17 -52.32
C ASP A 879 6.66 -8.59 -53.71
N ASP A 880 7.62 -8.65 -54.64
CA ASP A 880 7.42 -8.07 -55.98
C ASP A 880 6.30 -8.74 -56.78
N GLY A 881 6.03 -10.04 -56.55
CA GLY A 881 4.96 -10.77 -57.21
C GLY A 881 3.59 -10.44 -56.62
N GLU A 882 3.48 -10.44 -55.29
CA GLU A 882 2.27 -10.07 -54.56
C GLU A 882 1.89 -8.61 -54.77
N MET A 883 2.87 -7.70 -54.77
CA MET A 883 2.65 -6.29 -55.10
C MET A 883 2.09 -6.15 -56.52
N GLY A 884 2.58 -6.93 -57.49
CA GLY A 884 2.04 -6.94 -58.85
C GLY A 884 0.56 -7.35 -58.90
N GLN A 885 0.18 -8.38 -58.13
CA GLN A 885 -1.22 -8.81 -58.02
C GLN A 885 -2.10 -7.73 -57.35
N TRP A 886 -1.59 -7.10 -56.29
CA TRP A 886 -2.27 -6.00 -55.61
C TRP A 886 -2.54 -4.82 -56.55
N GLU A 887 -1.53 -4.43 -57.34
CA GLU A 887 -1.68 -3.37 -58.34
C GLU A 887 -2.67 -3.75 -59.45
N ASP A 888 -2.64 -5.01 -59.92
CA ASP A 888 -3.57 -5.49 -60.95
C ASP A 888 -5.03 -5.41 -60.49
N ILE A 889 -5.32 -5.70 -59.22
CA ILE A 889 -6.66 -5.54 -58.63
C ILE A 889 -7.03 -4.06 -58.56
N MET A 890 -6.14 -3.22 -58.02
CA MET A 890 -6.40 -1.78 -57.84
C MET A 890 -6.61 -1.03 -59.16
N ARG A 891 -5.89 -1.40 -60.21
CA ARG A 891 -5.97 -0.79 -61.55
C ARG A 891 -7.26 -1.14 -62.31
N LYS A 892 -8.08 -2.10 -61.84
CA LYS A 892 -9.39 -2.41 -62.45
C LYS A 892 -10.35 -1.24 -62.26
N LYS A 893 -10.54 -0.43 -63.29
CA LYS A 893 -11.39 0.77 -63.22
C LYS A 893 -12.90 0.48 -63.23
N GLU A 894 -13.31 -0.73 -63.59
CA GLU A 894 -14.72 -1.12 -63.74
C GLU A 894 -15.28 -1.87 -62.51
N VAL A 895 -14.48 -2.03 -61.45
CA VAL A 895 -14.84 -2.77 -60.21
C VAL A 895 -15.01 -1.76 -59.07
N ALA A 896 -16.05 -1.92 -58.27
CA ALA A 896 -16.34 -1.05 -57.13
C ALA A 896 -15.28 -1.18 -56.01
N ARG A 897 -15.24 -0.24 -55.05
CA ARG A 897 -14.26 -0.25 -53.95
C ARG A 897 -14.44 -1.49 -53.05
N VAL A 898 -15.69 -1.78 -52.67
CA VAL A 898 -16.05 -2.95 -51.86
C VAL A 898 -15.65 -4.25 -52.55
N GLU A 899 -16.02 -4.42 -53.83
CA GLU A 899 -15.64 -5.59 -54.62
C GLU A 899 -14.11 -5.76 -54.72
N LYS A 900 -13.34 -4.66 -54.79
CA LYS A 900 -11.87 -4.74 -54.75
C LYS A 900 -11.35 -5.24 -53.40
N GLN A 901 -11.94 -4.81 -52.28
CA GLN A 901 -11.56 -5.29 -50.95
C GLN A 901 -11.89 -6.77 -50.78
N GLU A 902 -13.06 -7.22 -51.24
CA GLU A 902 -13.43 -8.64 -51.28
C GLU A 902 -12.42 -9.46 -52.10
N MET A 903 -12.08 -8.99 -53.31
CA MET A 903 -11.03 -9.61 -54.13
C MET A 903 -9.66 -9.66 -53.44
N MET A 904 -9.35 -8.68 -52.57
CA MET A 904 -8.11 -8.70 -51.79
C MET A 904 -8.19 -9.70 -50.62
N ALA A 905 -9.33 -9.77 -49.93
CA ALA A 905 -9.56 -10.75 -48.86
C ALA A 905 -9.53 -12.20 -49.37
N GLU A 906 -9.96 -12.44 -50.62
CA GLU A 906 -9.81 -13.76 -51.27
C GLU A 906 -8.35 -14.12 -51.60
N VAL A 907 -7.50 -13.12 -51.85
CA VAL A 907 -6.10 -13.32 -52.24
C VAL A 907 -5.19 -13.45 -51.02
N TRP A 908 -5.46 -12.68 -49.96
CA TRP A 908 -4.70 -12.69 -48.73
C TRP A 908 -5.60 -13.06 -47.56
N GLU A 909 -5.32 -14.21 -46.94
CA GLU A 909 -5.93 -14.61 -45.68
C GLU A 909 -5.64 -13.53 -44.62
N ASP A 910 -6.73 -13.03 -44.04
CA ASP A 910 -6.72 -11.92 -43.11
C ASP A 910 -7.07 -12.42 -41.72
N GLY A 911 -6.09 -12.44 -40.82
CA GLY A 911 -6.27 -12.83 -39.42
C GLY A 911 -6.63 -11.64 -38.52
N TRP A 912 -6.98 -10.49 -39.09
CA TRP A 912 -7.35 -9.27 -38.38
C TRP A 912 -8.88 -9.10 -38.37
N GLU A 913 -9.41 -8.45 -37.34
CA GLU A 913 -10.81 -8.04 -37.28
C GLU A 913 -11.20 -7.12 -38.45
N ASP A 914 -12.49 -7.09 -38.76
CA ASP A 914 -13.02 -6.27 -39.84
C ASP A 914 -13.06 -4.79 -39.45
N TRP A 915 -12.68 -3.92 -40.40
CA TRP A 915 -12.71 -2.47 -40.21
C TRP A 915 -13.97 -1.87 -40.83
N PRO A 916 -14.59 -0.87 -40.19
CA PRO A 916 -15.77 -0.21 -40.75
C PRO A 916 -15.45 0.41 -42.12
N SER A 917 -16.35 0.19 -43.09
CA SER A 917 -16.19 0.68 -44.44
C SER A 917 -16.36 2.20 -44.51
N LEU A 918 -15.54 2.87 -45.33
CA LEU A 918 -15.65 4.32 -45.57
C LEU A 918 -16.99 4.73 -46.25
N GLU A 919 -17.76 3.78 -46.80
CA GLU A 919 -18.96 4.04 -47.62
C GLU A 919 -20.30 3.97 -46.85
N LYS A 920 -20.31 3.56 -45.55
CA LYS A 920 -21.57 3.44 -44.78
C LYS A 920 -22.38 4.75 -44.65
N ASP A 921 -21.79 5.91 -44.98
CA ASP A 921 -22.48 7.22 -44.97
C ASP A 921 -23.13 7.64 -46.31
N GLU A 922 -23.06 6.86 -47.40
CA GLU A 922 -23.66 7.25 -48.70
C GLU A 922 -24.97 6.52 -49.07
N ILE A 923 -25.37 5.42 -48.40
CA ILE A 923 -26.52 4.62 -48.85
C ILE A 923 -27.83 4.87 -48.05
N GLU A 924 -27.79 5.43 -46.83
CA GLU A 924 -29.03 5.66 -46.05
C GLU A 924 -29.61 7.09 -46.14
N GLY A 925 -29.02 7.98 -46.94
CA GLY A 925 -29.42 9.40 -47.01
C GLY A 925 -30.17 9.84 -48.27
N MET A 926 -30.45 8.96 -49.23
CA MET A 926 -30.95 9.37 -50.56
C MET A 926 -32.46 9.21 -50.77
N GLU A 927 -33.26 9.51 -49.75
CA GLU A 927 -34.64 10.00 -49.93
C GLU A 927 -34.92 11.23 -49.06
N GLY A 928 -34.27 12.35 -49.43
CA GLY A 928 -34.74 13.69 -49.09
C GLY A 928 -33.71 14.55 -48.38
N VAL A 929 -33.23 15.59 -49.08
CA VAL A 929 -33.15 16.99 -48.64
C VAL A 929 -32.35 17.78 -49.69
N GLU A 930 -32.98 18.83 -50.22
CA GLU A 930 -32.34 19.91 -50.98
C GLU A 930 -31.52 20.82 -50.03
N GLU A 931 -30.45 21.41 -50.56
CA GLU A 931 -29.71 22.59 -50.07
C GLU A 931 -28.90 22.50 -48.75
N GLY A 932 -27.57 22.44 -48.93
CA GLY A 932 -26.66 23.44 -48.35
C GLY A 932 -26.14 23.24 -46.92
N GLY A 933 -25.25 22.26 -46.72
CA GLY A 933 -24.36 22.20 -45.54
C GLY A 933 -23.02 21.57 -45.92
N LYS A 934 -21.91 22.30 -45.70
CA LYS A 934 -20.55 21.76 -45.87
C LYS A 934 -20.16 21.01 -44.59
N ARG A 935 -19.85 19.71 -44.68
CA ARG A 935 -19.23 18.91 -43.60
C ARG A 935 -17.81 19.40 -43.31
N LYS A 936 -17.34 19.30 -42.06
CA LYS A 936 -16.00 19.76 -41.63
C LYS A 936 -15.00 18.61 -41.67
N ALA A 937 -13.72 18.90 -41.92
CA ALA A 937 -12.63 17.91 -41.96
C ALA A 937 -12.50 17.04 -40.69
N SER A 938 -12.94 17.54 -39.52
CA SER A 938 -12.95 16.80 -38.25
C SER A 938 -13.91 15.60 -38.23
N GLU A 939 -14.97 15.62 -39.05
CA GLU A 939 -15.97 14.53 -39.12
C GLU A 939 -15.48 13.37 -40.01
N TYR A 940 -14.43 13.58 -40.82
CA TYR A 940 -13.82 12.54 -41.66
C TYR A 940 -12.59 11.88 -41.01
N LEU A 941 -12.09 12.46 -39.92
CA LEU A 941 -10.88 12.04 -39.21
C LEU A 941 -11.18 11.37 -37.85
N HIS A 942 -12.43 11.37 -37.41
CA HIS A 942 -12.89 10.72 -36.18
C HIS A 942 -14.01 9.72 -36.54
N GLY A 943 -13.88 8.47 -36.08
CA GLY A 943 -14.99 7.52 -36.06
C GLY A 943 -16.16 8.09 -35.25
N HIS A 944 -17.39 7.82 -35.70
CA HIS A 944 -18.63 8.53 -35.33
C HIS A 944 -18.96 8.63 -33.83
N ASN A 945 -19.68 9.71 -33.51
CA ASN A 945 -20.44 9.97 -32.28
C ASN A 945 -21.69 9.07 -32.22
N HIS A 946 -21.94 8.41 -31.08
CA HIS A 946 -23.13 7.59 -30.84
C HIS A 946 -24.43 8.44 -30.80
N ASN A 947 -25.48 8.00 -31.49
CA ASN A 947 -26.80 8.64 -31.51
C ASN A 947 -27.90 7.54 -31.43
N HIS A 948 -28.50 7.31 -30.27
CA HIS A 948 -29.53 6.27 -30.08
C HIS A 948 -30.93 6.75 -30.53
N HIS A 949 -31.61 5.94 -31.34
CA HIS A 949 -33.03 6.09 -31.71
C HIS A 949 -33.87 5.03 -30.97
N HIS A 950 -34.64 5.41 -29.96
CA HIS A 950 -35.61 4.50 -29.32
C HIS A 950 -36.99 4.55 -30.01
N GLY A 951 -37.37 3.43 -30.62
CA GLY A 951 -38.73 3.16 -31.09
C GLY A 951 -39.61 2.63 -29.95
N HIS A 952 -40.59 3.42 -29.50
CA HIS A 952 -41.60 2.98 -28.54
C HIS A 952 -42.59 1.97 -29.14
N ALA A 953 -42.63 0.75 -28.61
CA ALA A 953 -43.76 -0.17 -28.77
C ALA A 953 -44.51 -0.38 -27.44
N HIS A 954 -45.68 0.25 -27.32
CA HIS A 954 -46.66 -0.02 -26.28
C HIS A 954 -47.32 -1.39 -26.47
N ALA A 955 -47.32 -2.24 -25.43
CA ALA A 955 -48.35 -3.27 -25.28
C ALA A 955 -48.69 -3.54 -23.80
N GLN A 956 -49.85 -3.01 -23.39
CA GLN A 956 -50.56 -3.42 -22.18
C GLN A 956 -51.02 -4.89 -22.27
N LYS A 957 -50.91 -5.67 -21.19
CA LYS A 957 -52.07 -6.14 -20.38
C LYS A 957 -51.72 -7.28 -19.41
N LYS A 958 -52.11 -6.99 -18.15
CA LYS A 958 -52.58 -7.85 -17.06
C LYS A 958 -51.58 -8.56 -16.16
#